data_AF-A0A6G0WHY0-F1
#
_entry.id   AF-A0A6G0WHY0-F1
#
_cell.length_a   1.000
_cell.length_b   1.000
_cell.length_c   1.000
_cell.angle_alpha   90.00
_cell.angle_beta   90.00
_cell.angle_gamma   90.00
#
_symmetry.space_group_name_H-M   'P 1'
#
loop_
_entity.id
_entity.type
_entity.pdbx_description
1 polymer ?
#
loop_
_entity_poly.entity_id
_entity_poly.type
_entity_poly.pdbx_seq_one_letter_code
_entity_poly.pdbx_strand_id
1 'polypeptide(L)'
;MAPPNARTKQLSIVGMINMTVFLIFMDLKDLYYKIFMCGTYPSFSFLLQTPETVTDYDMVKAIREANGTWLSPTNMWNALALECDAFYPSTLPPGKPAHLSSFGINCTLGGVKYYDKRMFVGSHRLDTFMWATGMLGDIVDEPLAAPPYSSGLYATYFNLEERDYRQALAAMVSKNKADIPVIKADVRNVTSTFGSRTSLWETALCYEAMHLPAHGTKMDLVAPVEHGCIWRDMETNNTVKFHIGETTGKYYRALCDMMGLQWHTMDYLSAGSGVFLRAKMNMKTFYNIEHTAQGEIRFQHYNTTNLGFDGVLYFLLIGIEIIILYINATDSAIVAMNVVRPILGWTKSSSYTVDSTGTTATSVKDGSKASHTKKDEEKTNTLSKMLLYTDLTSIAYRKPLLTALVVLDTIFAWLYIVPNSNIFAWGSSTYQLGSAYLSMFRVWVLVLVIIDRAWRWVLVPLNEKVAALITEFTYLTSFEIMCSTLIGVALSFEEIMNICVMKYGLADGQRALSPSTPTVLSFYNAYTRYSWGDRSNDKEALYYIYYPLAKIISYGVLFSFIVLVVRAIATVSWKYRKGKLLNEVENFWRSYHRNSVEVFMNNPLRANALIRSQAMMSYKFGTLVFIRPFVYLEQNYSITRGKFRMRPDIPFLHNEDATNGADVDTQSYNLKGVFRDENTNKRKKAMAGHDVQIRFIQTSMLYEKVT
;
A
#
# COMPACT_ATOMS: atom_id res chain seq x y z
N MET A 1 32.68 -25.45 -12.10
CA MET A 1 32.59 -24.50 -10.96
C MET A 1 32.79 -25.31 -9.69
N ALA A 2 33.58 -24.82 -8.74
CA ALA A 2 33.67 -25.47 -7.42
C ALA A 2 32.29 -25.40 -6.75
N PRO A 3 31.84 -26.46 -6.05
CA PRO A 3 30.59 -26.40 -5.30
C PRO A 3 30.64 -25.26 -4.28
N PRO A 4 29.53 -24.53 -4.06
CA PRO A 4 29.48 -23.47 -3.06
C PRO A 4 29.91 -24.01 -1.71
N ASN A 5 30.80 -23.30 -1.03
CA ASN A 5 31.27 -23.65 0.30
C ASN A 5 30.07 -23.76 1.27
N ALA A 6 30.17 -24.60 2.31
CA ALA A 6 29.07 -24.83 3.24
C ALA A 6 28.49 -23.51 3.83
N ARG A 7 29.36 -22.49 3.98
CA ARG A 7 29.01 -21.14 4.44
C ARG A 7 28.06 -20.41 3.49
N THR A 8 28.26 -20.45 2.17
CA THR A 8 27.32 -19.82 1.21
C THR A 8 25.96 -20.50 1.22
N LYS A 9 25.90 -21.82 1.43
CA LYS A 9 24.63 -22.54 1.57
C LYS A 9 23.86 -22.09 2.81
N GLN A 10 24.52 -21.97 3.97
CA GLN A 10 23.89 -21.50 5.20
C GLN A 10 23.36 -20.06 5.07
N LEU A 11 24.17 -19.15 4.49
CA LEU A 11 23.75 -17.76 4.25
C LEU A 11 22.50 -17.68 3.36
N SER A 12 22.41 -18.51 2.33
CA SER A 12 21.23 -18.57 1.45
C SER A 12 19.98 -19.02 2.20
N ILE A 13 20.08 -20.00 3.10
CA ILE A 13 18.94 -20.52 3.87
C ILE A 13 18.43 -19.45 4.83
N VAL A 14 19.33 -18.82 5.58
CA VAL A 14 18.98 -17.74 6.51
C VAL A 14 18.33 -16.59 5.75
N GLY A 15 18.84 -16.22 4.57
CA GLY A 15 18.24 -15.20 3.72
C GLY A 15 16.81 -15.54 3.28
N MET A 16 16.54 -16.78 2.88
CA MET A 16 15.19 -17.22 2.47
C MET A 16 14.20 -17.24 3.63
N ILE A 17 14.62 -17.73 4.79
CA ILE A 17 13.78 -17.74 6.01
C ILE A 17 13.47 -16.30 6.42
N ASN A 18 14.49 -15.43 6.49
CA ASN A 18 14.31 -14.03 6.83
C ASN A 18 13.37 -13.33 5.84
N MET A 19 13.51 -13.59 4.54
CA MET A 19 12.63 -13.02 3.53
C MET A 19 11.19 -13.51 3.69
N THR A 20 10.99 -14.80 3.97
CA THR A 20 9.65 -15.37 4.18
C THR A 20 8.98 -14.76 5.42
N VAL A 21 9.68 -14.73 6.54
CA VAL A 21 9.21 -14.11 7.79
C VAL A 21 8.92 -12.63 7.57
N PHE A 22 9.79 -11.93 6.84
CA PHE A 22 9.60 -10.53 6.49
C PHE A 22 8.33 -10.32 5.66
N LEU A 23 8.05 -11.15 4.64
CA LEU A 23 6.83 -11.04 3.85
C LEU A 23 5.57 -11.29 4.68
N ILE A 24 5.54 -12.33 5.52
CA ILE A 24 4.41 -12.57 6.43
C ILE A 24 4.22 -11.38 7.39
N PHE A 25 5.31 -10.86 7.94
CA PHE A 25 5.26 -9.70 8.82
C PHE A 25 4.70 -8.47 8.10
N MET A 26 5.12 -8.23 6.86
CA MET A 26 4.59 -7.15 6.03
C MET A 26 3.08 -7.34 5.76
N ASP A 27 2.63 -8.56 5.53
CA ASP A 27 1.22 -8.88 5.32
C ASP A 27 0.38 -8.68 6.58
N LEU A 28 0.85 -9.18 7.73
CA LEU A 28 0.22 -8.95 9.02
C LEU A 28 0.17 -7.46 9.38
N LYS A 29 1.26 -6.73 9.12
CA LYS A 29 1.33 -5.28 9.36
C LYS A 29 0.31 -4.55 8.49
N ASP A 30 0.19 -4.89 7.20
CA ASP A 30 -0.73 -4.20 6.31
C ASP A 30 -2.20 -4.48 6.67
N LEU A 31 -2.52 -5.74 6.95
CA LEU A 31 -3.85 -6.11 7.44
C LEU A 31 -4.18 -5.41 8.76
N TYR A 32 -3.22 -5.38 9.69
CA TYR A 32 -3.37 -4.64 10.94
C TYR A 32 -3.59 -3.15 10.69
N TYR A 33 -2.81 -2.55 9.79
CA TYR A 33 -2.96 -1.15 9.41
C TYR A 33 -4.37 -0.87 8.83
N LYS A 34 -4.81 -1.70 7.89
CA LYS A 34 -6.12 -1.55 7.23
C LYS A 34 -7.30 -1.72 8.19
N ILE A 35 -7.20 -2.66 9.14
CA ILE A 35 -8.28 -2.93 10.10
C ILE A 35 -8.29 -1.95 11.27
N PHE A 36 -7.13 -1.66 11.87
CA PHE A 36 -7.07 -0.92 13.15
C PHE A 36 -6.75 0.55 12.98
N MET A 37 -5.98 0.92 11.95
CA MET A 37 -5.61 2.31 11.71
C MET A 37 -6.50 2.98 10.68
N CYS A 38 -7.01 2.19 9.72
CA CYS A 38 -7.92 2.60 8.66
C CYS A 38 -9.32 2.00 8.81
N GLY A 39 -9.62 1.44 9.99
CA GLY A 39 -10.85 0.73 10.31
C GLY A 39 -12.12 1.53 10.09
N THR A 40 -13.28 0.85 10.09
CA THR A 40 -14.57 1.53 10.16
C THR A 40 -14.79 2.28 11.47
N TYR A 41 -14.05 1.92 12.52
CA TYR A 41 -14.16 2.53 13.84
C TYR A 41 -13.28 3.77 13.97
N PRO A 42 -13.79 4.85 14.58
CA PRO A 42 -13.03 6.06 14.79
C PRO A 42 -11.92 5.84 15.83
N SER A 43 -10.69 5.61 15.39
CA SER A 43 -9.58 5.22 16.26
C SER A 43 -8.71 6.39 16.75
N PHE A 44 -8.73 7.53 16.05
CA PHE A 44 -7.84 8.69 16.28
C PHE A 44 -6.37 8.30 16.47
N SER A 45 -5.94 7.24 15.77
CA SER A 45 -4.65 6.61 16.00
C SER A 45 -3.45 7.48 15.60
N PHE A 46 -3.67 8.60 14.90
CA PHE A 46 -2.61 9.41 14.33
C PHE A 46 -2.52 10.75 15.02
N LEU A 47 -1.48 10.96 15.84
CA LEU A 47 -1.11 12.30 16.26
C LEU A 47 -0.16 12.90 15.21
N LEU A 48 -0.64 13.90 14.47
CA LEU A 48 0.17 14.74 13.60
C LEU A 48 0.55 15.98 14.41
N GLN A 49 1.83 16.31 14.46
CA GLN A 49 2.29 17.59 15.00
C GLN A 49 2.92 18.36 13.86
N THR A 50 2.35 19.53 13.59
CA THR A 50 2.83 20.45 12.58
C THR A 50 3.36 21.68 13.30
N PRO A 51 4.70 21.82 13.44
CA PRO A 51 5.26 23.04 13.99
C PRO A 51 5.04 24.16 12.97
N GLU A 52 4.39 25.23 13.42
CA GLU A 52 4.09 26.42 12.65
C GLU A 52 4.84 27.60 13.28
N THR A 53 5.53 28.37 12.44
CA THR A 53 6.21 29.59 12.88
C THR A 53 5.48 30.78 12.27
N VAL A 54 5.01 31.69 13.12
CA VAL A 54 4.44 32.95 12.64
C VAL A 54 5.54 33.75 12.00
N THR A 55 5.27 34.25 10.80
CA THR A 55 6.24 35.02 10.04
C THR A 55 6.32 36.46 10.50
N ASP A 56 7.47 37.10 10.32
CA ASP A 56 7.67 38.51 10.69
C ASP A 56 7.08 39.50 9.68
N TYR A 57 6.53 39.04 8.56
CA TYR A 57 5.92 39.89 7.53
C TYR A 57 4.39 39.83 7.58
N ASP A 58 3.78 40.99 7.36
CA ASP A 58 2.33 41.14 7.27
C ASP A 58 1.81 40.53 5.96
N MET A 59 0.61 39.94 6.00
CA MET A 59 -0.07 39.39 4.83
C MET A 59 -0.50 40.54 3.91
N VAL A 60 -0.45 40.29 2.60
CA VAL A 60 -0.95 41.28 1.64
C VAL A 60 -2.47 41.41 1.81
N LYS A 61 -2.89 42.52 2.42
CA LYS A 61 -4.29 42.86 2.57
C LYS A 61 -4.93 43.02 1.18
N ALA A 62 -6.18 42.55 1.05
CA ALA A 62 -6.91 42.76 -0.20
C ALA A 62 -7.14 44.26 -0.45
N ILE A 63 -7.40 44.66 -1.70
CA ILE A 63 -7.63 46.07 -2.05
C ILE A 63 -9.14 46.30 -2.13
N ARG A 64 -9.63 47.21 -1.31
CA ARG A 64 -11.01 47.69 -1.36
C ARG A 64 -11.06 48.98 -2.16
N GLU A 65 -11.88 49.01 -3.21
CA GLU A 65 -12.13 50.24 -3.96
C GLU A 65 -12.94 51.23 -3.11
N ALA A 66 -12.86 52.52 -3.44
CA ALA A 66 -13.56 53.59 -2.71
C ALA A 66 -15.09 53.44 -2.70
N ASN A 67 -15.65 52.73 -3.69
CA ASN A 67 -17.08 52.38 -3.79
C ASN A 67 -17.46 51.18 -2.89
N GLY A 68 -16.49 50.62 -2.16
CA GLY A 68 -16.68 49.46 -1.29
C GLY A 68 -16.66 48.10 -2.00
N THR A 69 -16.48 48.05 -3.32
CA THR A 69 -16.27 46.82 -4.07
C THR A 69 -14.85 46.31 -3.83
N TRP A 70 -14.66 45.02 -4.02
CA TRP A 70 -13.38 44.36 -3.82
C TRP A 70 -12.72 44.09 -5.17
N LEU A 71 -11.51 44.59 -5.36
CA LEU A 71 -10.64 44.15 -6.47
C LEU A 71 -10.29 42.70 -6.16
N SER A 72 -10.94 41.78 -6.90
CA SER A 72 -11.00 40.33 -6.64
C SER A 72 -9.94 39.84 -5.64
N PRO A 73 -10.28 39.64 -4.36
CA PRO A 73 -9.35 39.03 -3.41
C PRO A 73 -8.76 37.77 -4.04
N THR A 74 -7.45 37.63 -4.11
CA THR A 74 -6.86 36.40 -4.62
C THR A 74 -7.25 35.22 -3.72
N ASN A 75 -7.45 35.46 -2.41
CA ASN A 75 -8.00 34.52 -1.43
C ASN A 75 -8.86 35.22 -0.36
N MET A 76 -9.57 34.44 0.46
CA MET A 76 -10.35 34.97 1.60
C MET A 76 -9.50 35.33 2.82
N TRP A 77 -8.27 34.81 2.93
CA TRP A 77 -7.34 35.19 3.99
C TRP A 77 -6.96 36.67 3.92
N ASN A 78 -6.77 37.21 2.72
CA ASN A 78 -6.49 38.62 2.47
C ASN A 78 -7.69 39.52 2.81
N ALA A 79 -8.90 38.99 2.72
CA ALA A 79 -10.11 39.68 3.16
C ALA A 79 -10.23 39.70 4.69
N LEU A 80 -9.87 38.59 5.34
CA LEU A 80 -9.74 38.53 6.80
C LEU A 80 -8.64 39.48 7.31
N ALA A 81 -7.50 39.54 6.62
CA ALA A 81 -6.37 40.40 6.97
C ALA A 81 -6.71 41.90 6.99
N LEU A 82 -7.69 42.34 6.20
CA LEU A 82 -8.16 43.74 6.20
C LEU A 82 -8.92 44.14 7.44
N GLU A 83 -9.56 43.18 8.09
CA GLU A 83 -10.26 43.44 9.33
C GLU A 83 -9.30 43.54 10.52
N CYS A 84 -8.00 43.32 10.32
CA CYS A 84 -6.97 43.40 11.35
C CYS A 84 -5.99 44.55 11.09
N ASP A 85 -5.43 45.11 12.15
CA ASP A 85 -4.36 46.12 12.03
C ASP A 85 -3.10 45.48 11.45
N ALA A 86 -2.77 44.26 11.86
CA ALA A 86 -1.72 43.42 11.28
C ALA A 86 -2.17 41.95 11.25
N PHE A 87 -1.70 41.19 10.25
CA PHE A 87 -2.12 39.81 10.01
C PHE A 87 -0.98 38.97 9.43
N TYR A 88 -0.34 38.17 10.27
CA TYR A 88 0.89 37.44 9.94
C TYR A 88 0.57 35.97 9.62
N PRO A 89 0.89 35.45 8.43
CA PRO A 89 0.70 34.03 8.15
C PRO A 89 1.62 33.16 9.03
N SER A 90 1.18 31.94 9.34
CA SER A 90 2.06 30.94 9.95
C SER A 90 2.66 30.05 8.86
N THR A 91 3.97 30.05 8.67
CA THR A 91 4.56 29.11 7.70
C THR A 91 4.76 27.74 8.34
N LEU A 92 4.50 26.71 7.54
CA LEU A 92 5.02 25.36 7.77
C LEU A 92 6.56 25.39 7.88
N PRO A 93 7.21 24.31 8.36
CA PRO A 93 8.65 24.26 8.53
C PRO A 93 9.43 24.72 7.29
N PRO A 94 10.65 25.25 7.46
CA PRO A 94 11.43 25.89 6.39
C PRO A 94 11.43 25.07 5.10
N GLY A 95 11.05 25.72 3.98
CA GLY A 95 11.01 25.10 2.65
C GLY A 95 9.61 24.72 2.14
N LYS A 96 8.54 24.87 2.95
CA LYS A 96 7.16 24.67 2.48
C LYS A 96 6.40 26.02 2.42
N PRO A 97 6.13 26.58 1.23
CA PRO A 97 5.48 27.88 1.05
C PRO A 97 3.95 27.79 1.29
N ALA A 98 3.55 27.48 2.51
CA ALA A 98 2.20 27.04 2.85
C ALA A 98 1.80 27.53 4.23
N HIS A 99 0.59 28.09 4.38
CA HIS A 99 0.00 28.36 5.69
C HIS A 99 -1.45 27.86 5.82
N LEU A 100 -1.79 27.33 6.99
CA LEU A 100 -3.15 26.95 7.41
C LEU A 100 -3.70 27.87 8.49
N SER A 101 -2.81 28.55 9.22
CA SER A 101 -3.17 29.49 10.25
C SER A 101 -2.53 30.84 10.01
N SER A 102 -3.05 31.85 10.71
CA SER A 102 -2.57 33.22 10.65
C SER A 102 -2.82 33.91 11.97
N PHE A 103 -1.96 34.85 12.29
CA PHE A 103 -1.93 35.58 13.54
C PHE A 103 -2.38 37.02 13.30
N GLY A 104 -3.55 37.40 13.80
CA GLY A 104 -4.11 38.74 13.68
C GLY A 104 -3.92 39.58 14.94
N ILE A 105 -3.72 40.88 14.73
CA ILE A 105 -3.62 41.91 15.78
C ILE A 105 -4.78 42.90 15.60
N ASN A 106 -5.47 43.24 16.70
CA ASN A 106 -6.58 44.20 16.74
C ASN A 106 -7.65 43.99 15.66
N CYS A 107 -8.16 42.76 15.53
CA CYS A 107 -9.13 42.43 14.49
C CYS A 107 -10.55 42.94 14.83
N THR A 108 -11.23 43.53 13.85
CA THR A 108 -12.62 44.01 13.92
C THR A 108 -13.48 43.24 12.94
N LEU A 109 -14.01 42.08 13.35
CA LEU A 109 -14.75 41.22 12.44
C LEU A 109 -16.25 41.54 12.52
N GLY A 110 -16.90 41.78 11.38
CA GLY A 110 -18.35 42.04 11.35
C GLY A 110 -18.78 43.27 12.15
N GLY A 111 -17.90 44.25 12.34
CA GLY A 111 -18.16 45.46 13.13
C GLY A 111 -17.99 45.30 14.65
N VAL A 112 -17.66 44.10 15.13
CA VAL A 112 -17.32 43.85 16.54
C VAL A 112 -15.80 43.98 16.68
N LYS A 113 -15.33 44.86 17.56
CA LYS A 113 -13.91 44.97 17.91
C LYS A 113 -13.53 43.86 18.85
N TYR A 114 -12.45 43.17 18.54
CA TYR A 114 -11.95 42.07 19.35
C TYR A 114 -10.55 42.35 19.91
N TYR A 115 -10.17 41.55 20.92
CA TYR A 115 -8.91 41.62 21.69
C TYR A 115 -7.63 41.73 20.85
N ASP A 116 -6.55 42.22 21.49
CA ASP A 116 -5.28 42.62 20.88
C ASP A 116 -4.61 41.57 19.98
N LYS A 117 -4.74 40.26 20.27
CA LYS A 117 -3.99 39.19 19.59
C LYS A 117 -4.82 37.92 19.41
N ARG A 118 -4.94 37.43 18.17
CA ARG A 118 -5.73 36.25 17.81
C ARG A 118 -5.00 35.36 16.84
N MET A 119 -5.22 34.06 16.96
CA MET A 119 -4.82 33.10 15.93
C MET A 119 -6.06 32.55 15.25
N PHE A 120 -6.06 32.61 13.92
CA PHE A 120 -7.09 32.13 13.02
C PHE A 120 -6.59 30.88 12.33
N VAL A 121 -7.43 29.86 12.21
CA VAL A 121 -7.10 28.60 11.54
C VAL A 121 -8.20 28.26 10.55
N GLY A 122 -7.85 28.08 9.28
CA GLY A 122 -8.79 27.69 8.22
C GLY A 122 -9.16 26.20 8.25
N SER A 123 -9.40 25.66 9.44
CA SER A 123 -9.55 24.23 9.72
C SER A 123 -10.95 23.69 9.42
N HIS A 124 -11.96 24.51 9.17
CA HIS A 124 -13.32 24.02 8.91
C HIS A 124 -13.72 24.01 7.45
N ARG A 125 -14.47 22.99 7.06
CA ARG A 125 -15.22 22.99 5.81
C ARG A 125 -16.58 23.63 6.03
N LEU A 126 -17.06 24.32 4.99
CA LEU A 126 -18.37 24.96 5.01
C LEU A 126 -19.51 23.95 5.17
N ASP A 127 -19.44 22.75 4.58
CA ASP A 127 -20.51 21.75 4.72
C ASP A 127 -20.66 21.25 6.16
N THR A 128 -19.56 21.02 6.88
CA THR A 128 -19.61 20.71 8.32
C THR A 128 -20.28 21.84 9.10
N PHE A 129 -19.91 23.10 8.80
CA PHE A 129 -20.52 24.27 9.42
C PHE A 129 -22.02 24.36 9.13
N MET A 130 -22.43 24.14 7.88
CA MET A 130 -23.83 24.14 7.44
C MET A 130 -24.64 22.99 8.04
N TRP A 131 -24.05 21.80 8.14
CA TRP A 131 -24.68 20.64 8.77
C TRP A 131 -24.96 20.89 10.26
N ALA A 132 -23.96 21.36 10.99
CA ALA A 132 -24.09 21.68 12.40
C ALA A 132 -25.10 22.82 12.64
N THR A 133 -25.11 23.84 11.78
CA THR A 133 -26.12 24.89 11.78
C THR A 133 -27.52 24.31 11.55
N GLY A 134 -27.65 23.34 10.65
CA GLY A 134 -28.88 22.59 10.42
C GLY A 134 -29.37 21.88 11.67
N MET A 135 -28.50 21.09 12.32
CA MET A 135 -28.83 20.42 13.58
C MET A 135 -29.27 21.40 14.68
N LEU A 136 -28.63 22.57 14.76
CA LEU A 136 -29.01 23.60 15.71
C LEU A 136 -30.38 24.18 15.39
N GLY A 137 -30.67 24.50 14.13
CA GLY A 137 -31.99 24.95 13.68
C GLY A 137 -33.09 23.98 14.04
N ASP A 138 -32.84 22.69 13.80
CA ASP A 138 -33.74 21.58 14.15
C ASP A 138 -34.00 21.43 15.66
N ILE A 139 -33.07 21.87 16.52
CA ILE A 139 -33.21 21.83 17.98
C ILE A 139 -33.94 23.06 18.50
N VAL A 140 -33.77 24.21 17.84
CA VAL A 140 -34.42 25.46 18.23
C VAL A 140 -35.73 25.71 17.47
N ASP A 141 -36.25 24.73 16.74
CA ASP A 141 -37.46 24.83 15.92
C ASP A 141 -37.42 26.01 14.93
N GLU A 142 -36.28 26.19 14.25
CA GLU A 142 -36.13 27.19 13.19
C GLU A 142 -36.26 26.52 11.82
N PRO A 143 -37.21 26.93 10.96
CA PRO A 143 -37.39 26.32 9.65
C PRO A 143 -36.14 26.55 8.80
N LEU A 144 -35.42 25.48 8.51
CA LEU A 144 -34.25 25.54 7.67
C LEU A 144 -34.69 25.80 6.23
N ALA A 145 -34.32 26.95 5.68
CA ALA A 145 -34.34 27.18 4.23
C ALA A 145 -33.22 26.39 3.51
N ALA A 146 -32.39 25.66 4.27
CA ALA A 146 -31.32 24.87 3.72
C ALA A 146 -31.87 23.74 2.83
N PRO A 147 -31.20 23.42 1.71
CA PRO A 147 -31.60 22.29 0.90
C PRO A 147 -31.61 21.01 1.77
N PRO A 148 -32.63 20.12 1.62
CA PRO A 148 -32.76 18.86 2.37
C PRO A 148 -31.58 17.90 2.19
N TYR A 149 -30.63 18.26 1.33
CA TYR A 149 -29.40 17.54 1.04
C TYR A 149 -28.31 17.71 2.10
N SER A 150 -28.42 18.61 3.09
CA SER A 150 -27.30 18.87 4.03
C SER A 150 -27.35 18.12 5.37
N SER A 151 -28.51 17.75 5.93
CA SER A 151 -28.56 17.07 7.24
C SER A 151 -28.53 15.54 7.12
N GLY A 152 -29.54 14.96 6.47
CA GLY A 152 -29.71 13.51 6.40
C GLY A 152 -28.65 12.81 5.54
N LEU A 153 -28.24 13.42 4.42
CA LEU A 153 -27.15 12.88 3.61
C LEU A 153 -25.81 13.00 4.32
N TYR A 154 -25.51 14.11 5.00
CA TYR A 154 -24.26 14.26 5.75
C TYR A 154 -24.16 13.21 6.87
N ALA A 155 -25.21 13.04 7.67
CA ALA A 155 -25.25 11.99 8.68
C ALA A 155 -25.06 10.58 8.08
N THR A 156 -25.71 10.29 6.95
CA THR A 156 -25.55 9.03 6.21
C THR A 156 -24.13 8.87 5.64
N TYR A 157 -23.52 9.95 5.13
CA TYR A 157 -22.19 9.93 4.53
C TYR A 157 -21.12 9.70 5.58
N PHE A 158 -21.22 10.38 6.72
CA PHE A 158 -20.27 10.25 7.82
C PHE A 158 -20.61 9.11 8.79
N ASN A 159 -21.72 8.39 8.56
CA ASN A 159 -22.21 7.31 9.42
C ASN A 159 -22.34 7.77 10.88
N LEU A 160 -22.91 8.96 11.07
CA LEU A 160 -23.10 9.53 12.39
C LEU A 160 -24.40 8.96 12.98
N GLU A 161 -24.34 8.40 14.18
CA GLU A 161 -25.53 8.11 14.98
C GLU A 161 -26.17 9.42 15.45
N GLU A 162 -26.84 10.09 14.52
CA GLU A 162 -27.39 11.44 14.67
C GLU A 162 -28.28 11.59 15.90
N ARG A 163 -28.94 10.50 16.30
CA ARG A 163 -29.88 10.46 17.42
C ARG A 163 -29.22 10.83 18.76
N ASP A 164 -28.01 10.34 19.01
CA ASP A 164 -27.35 10.53 20.31
C ASP A 164 -26.78 11.94 20.42
N TYR A 165 -26.19 12.45 19.34
CA TYR A 165 -25.69 13.82 19.26
C TYR A 165 -26.82 14.85 19.36
N ARG A 166 -27.95 14.60 18.69
CA ARG A 166 -29.11 15.50 18.76
C ARG A 166 -29.67 15.58 20.18
N GLN A 167 -29.76 14.46 20.90
CA GLN A 167 -30.21 14.46 22.29
C GLN A 167 -29.24 15.20 23.22
N ALA A 168 -27.95 14.96 23.07
CA ALA A 168 -26.92 15.62 23.88
C ALA A 168 -26.89 17.13 23.63
N LEU A 169 -26.95 17.54 22.35
CA LEU A 169 -27.00 18.95 21.97
C LEU A 169 -28.30 19.62 22.44
N ALA A 170 -29.46 18.96 22.30
CA ALA A 170 -30.73 19.45 22.82
C ALA A 170 -30.67 19.62 24.35
N ALA A 171 -30.05 18.67 25.07
CA ALA A 171 -29.83 18.80 26.50
C ALA A 171 -28.96 20.02 26.85
N MET A 172 -27.91 20.31 26.08
CA MET A 172 -27.07 21.49 26.27
C MET A 172 -27.80 22.81 26.01
N VAL A 173 -28.56 22.88 24.90
CA VAL A 173 -29.35 24.08 24.55
C VAL A 173 -30.45 24.30 25.59
N SER A 174 -31.12 23.24 26.04
CA SER A 174 -32.19 23.33 27.04
C SER A 174 -31.71 23.86 28.40
N LYS A 175 -30.44 23.62 28.76
CA LYS A 175 -29.80 24.16 29.96
C LYS A 175 -29.47 25.65 29.84
N ASN A 176 -29.35 26.17 28.62
CA ASN A 176 -28.93 27.53 28.32
C ASN A 176 -30.02 28.26 27.48
N LYS A 177 -31.26 28.30 27.98
CA LYS A 177 -32.40 28.86 27.23
C LYS A 177 -32.20 30.31 26.76
N ALA A 178 -31.37 31.09 27.44
CA ALA A 178 -31.03 32.45 27.06
C ALA A 178 -30.31 32.53 25.70
N ASP A 179 -29.64 31.46 25.28
CA ASP A 179 -28.90 31.39 24.03
C ASP A 179 -29.83 31.12 22.82
N ILE A 180 -31.05 30.60 23.04
CA ILE A 180 -31.98 30.18 21.98
C ILE A 180 -32.29 31.31 20.97
N PRO A 181 -32.64 32.54 21.39
CA PRO A 181 -32.91 33.62 20.43
C PRO A 181 -31.70 33.98 19.57
N VAL A 182 -30.50 33.91 20.14
CA VAL A 182 -29.23 34.17 19.44
C VAL A 182 -28.98 33.06 18.42
N ILE A 183 -29.11 31.79 18.83
CA ILE A 183 -28.97 30.63 17.92
C ILE A 183 -29.97 30.73 16.77
N LYS A 184 -31.25 31.06 17.03
CA LYS A 184 -32.25 31.24 15.96
C LYS A 184 -31.90 32.35 14.99
N ALA A 185 -31.34 33.47 15.47
CA ALA A 185 -30.91 34.57 14.62
C ALA A 185 -29.71 34.16 13.74
N ASP A 186 -28.73 33.50 14.34
CA ASP A 186 -27.54 33.00 13.65
C ASP A 186 -27.89 31.95 12.60
N VAL A 187 -28.69 30.94 12.97
CA VAL A 187 -29.16 29.89 12.05
C VAL A 187 -29.89 30.50 10.87
N ARG A 188 -30.79 31.47 11.09
CA ARG A 188 -31.47 32.18 9.98
C ARG A 188 -30.51 32.93 9.09
N ASN A 189 -29.54 33.63 9.66
CA ASN A 189 -28.55 34.38 8.91
C ASN A 189 -27.68 33.47 8.02
N VAL A 190 -27.17 32.38 8.60
CA VAL A 190 -26.36 31.38 7.89
C VAL A 190 -27.18 30.68 6.79
N THR A 191 -28.37 30.18 7.12
CA THR A 191 -29.21 29.42 6.19
C THR A 191 -29.77 30.29 5.05
N SER A 192 -30.16 31.54 5.32
CA SER A 192 -30.57 32.47 4.26
C SER A 192 -29.42 32.81 3.30
N THR A 193 -28.21 32.94 3.84
CA THR A 193 -27.00 33.22 3.07
C THR A 193 -26.58 32.04 2.20
N PHE A 194 -26.35 30.88 2.80
CA PHE A 194 -25.75 29.74 2.11
C PHE A 194 -26.78 28.79 1.51
N GLY A 195 -27.99 28.69 2.09
CA GLY A 195 -29.03 27.76 1.65
C GLY A 195 -29.56 28.08 0.25
N SER A 196 -29.52 29.34 -0.17
CA SER A 196 -30.03 29.78 -1.47
C SER A 196 -28.96 29.89 -2.57
N ARG A 197 -27.67 29.86 -2.20
CA ARG A 197 -26.56 30.28 -3.10
C ARG A 197 -25.37 29.33 -3.06
N THR A 198 -25.42 28.27 -3.85
CA THR A 198 -24.36 27.25 -3.92
C THR A 198 -23.03 27.78 -4.47
N SER A 199 -23.03 28.87 -5.25
CA SER A 199 -21.81 29.52 -5.76
C SER A 199 -20.94 30.13 -4.66
N LEU A 200 -21.52 30.48 -3.51
CA LEU A 200 -20.77 31.00 -2.37
C LEU A 200 -19.92 29.93 -1.70
N TRP A 201 -20.28 28.66 -1.89
CA TRP A 201 -19.69 27.57 -1.11
C TRP A 201 -18.23 27.31 -1.48
N GLU A 202 -17.88 27.57 -2.74
CA GLU A 202 -16.52 27.41 -3.28
C GLU A 202 -15.57 28.53 -2.84
N THR A 203 -16.10 29.67 -2.39
CA THR A 203 -15.31 30.85 -2.02
C THR A 203 -15.33 31.13 -0.52
N ALA A 204 -16.00 30.31 0.28
CA ALA A 204 -16.07 30.51 1.72
C ALA A 204 -14.80 29.99 2.42
N LEU A 205 -14.25 30.80 3.32
CA LEU A 205 -13.26 30.40 4.32
C LEU A 205 -13.97 30.30 5.67
N CYS A 206 -14.12 29.08 6.17
CA CYS A 206 -14.54 28.87 7.55
C CYS A 206 -13.31 28.70 8.44
N TYR A 207 -13.30 29.40 9.57
CA TYR A 207 -12.16 29.49 10.47
C TYR A 207 -12.55 29.21 11.92
N GLU A 208 -11.56 28.73 12.66
CA GLU A 208 -11.51 28.71 14.11
C GLU A 208 -10.64 29.89 14.57
N ALA A 209 -11.04 30.56 15.65
CA ALA A 209 -10.20 31.58 16.27
C ALA A 209 -9.97 31.30 17.75
N MET A 210 -8.75 31.54 18.19
CA MET A 210 -8.34 31.45 19.59
C MET A 210 -7.74 32.77 20.06
N HIS A 211 -8.08 33.14 21.29
CA HIS A 211 -7.54 34.35 21.91
C HIS A 211 -6.20 34.01 22.52
N LEU A 212 -5.18 34.83 22.23
CA LEU A 212 -3.90 34.67 22.91
C LEU A 212 -3.93 35.42 24.24
N PRO A 213 -3.37 34.83 25.31
CA PRO A 213 -3.28 35.48 26.60
C PRO A 213 -2.29 36.65 26.51
N ALA A 214 -2.38 37.57 27.47
CA ALA A 214 -1.34 38.58 27.64
C ALA A 214 0.04 37.91 27.86
N HIS A 215 1.10 38.60 27.43
CA HIS A 215 2.49 38.13 27.46
C HIS A 215 2.85 37.47 28.80
N GLY A 216 3.46 36.27 28.75
CA GLY A 216 4.05 35.60 29.91
C GLY A 216 3.19 34.51 30.55
N THR A 217 1.97 34.27 30.05
CA THR A 217 1.14 33.15 30.52
C THR A 217 1.45 31.90 29.69
N LYS A 218 2.07 30.89 30.31
CA LYS A 218 2.25 29.58 29.67
C LYS A 218 0.90 28.88 29.57
N MET A 219 0.49 28.48 28.37
CA MET A 219 -0.71 27.67 28.17
C MET A 219 -0.33 26.34 27.55
N ASP A 220 -0.60 25.25 28.28
CA ASP A 220 -0.19 23.93 27.83
C ASP A 220 -1.04 23.42 26.65
N LEU A 221 -2.34 23.78 26.57
CA LEU A 221 -3.25 23.49 25.46
C LEU A 221 -4.38 24.53 25.39
N VAL A 222 -4.51 25.27 24.27
CA VAL A 222 -5.61 26.20 24.02
C VAL A 222 -6.53 25.62 22.96
N ALA A 223 -7.82 25.75 23.19
CA ALA A 223 -8.83 25.27 22.26
C ALA A 223 -9.66 26.45 21.72
N PRO A 224 -10.12 26.39 20.46
CA PRO A 224 -10.68 27.54 19.76
C PRO A 224 -11.97 28.03 20.43
N VAL A 225 -12.06 29.33 20.68
CA VAL A 225 -13.21 29.93 21.39
C VAL A 225 -14.26 30.47 20.44
N GLU A 226 -13.90 30.64 19.16
CA GLU A 226 -14.75 31.24 18.16
C GLU A 226 -14.73 30.47 16.85
N HIS A 227 -15.87 30.46 16.18
CA HIS A 227 -16.05 29.88 14.86
C HIS A 227 -16.75 30.90 13.97
N GLY A 228 -16.29 30.99 12.72
CA GLY A 228 -16.89 31.90 11.76
C GLY A 228 -16.63 31.45 10.34
N CYS A 229 -17.36 32.07 9.41
CA CYS A 229 -17.10 31.91 7.99
C CYS A 229 -17.08 33.29 7.32
N ILE A 230 -16.23 33.40 6.31
CA ILE A 230 -16.03 34.59 5.49
C ILE A 230 -16.26 34.15 4.06
N TRP A 231 -17.05 34.89 3.31
CA TRP A 231 -17.31 34.55 1.91
C TRP A 231 -17.51 35.82 1.10
N ARG A 232 -17.44 35.65 -0.21
CA ARG A 232 -17.63 36.71 -1.19
C ARG A 232 -19.04 36.62 -1.78
N ASP A 233 -19.83 37.65 -1.59
CA ASP A 233 -21.14 37.76 -2.24
C ASP A 233 -20.97 38.30 -3.67
N MET A 234 -20.91 37.37 -4.63
CA MET A 234 -20.78 37.69 -6.05
C MET A 234 -22.00 38.43 -6.62
N GLU A 235 -23.18 38.31 -5.99
CA GLU A 235 -24.42 38.94 -6.46
C GLU A 235 -24.54 40.38 -5.97
N THR A 236 -24.07 40.69 -4.76
CA THR A 236 -24.13 42.04 -4.20
C THR A 236 -22.76 42.73 -4.24
N ASN A 237 -22.37 43.22 -5.42
CA ASN A 237 -21.19 44.08 -5.62
C ASN A 237 -19.85 43.47 -5.16
N ASN A 238 -19.71 42.15 -5.22
CA ASN A 238 -18.48 41.46 -4.81
C ASN A 238 -18.10 41.76 -3.34
N THR A 239 -19.09 42.01 -2.48
CA THR A 239 -18.86 42.38 -1.08
C THR A 239 -18.48 41.16 -0.25
N VAL A 240 -17.44 41.31 0.58
CA VAL A 240 -17.09 40.28 1.57
C VAL A 240 -18.03 40.40 2.75
N LYS A 241 -18.60 39.26 3.16
CA LYS A 241 -19.48 39.15 4.31
C LYS A 241 -18.82 38.25 5.36
N PHE A 242 -19.11 38.57 6.61
CA PHE A 242 -18.61 37.86 7.77
C PHE A 242 -19.79 37.28 8.54
N HIS A 243 -19.68 36.03 8.93
CA HIS A 243 -20.51 35.44 9.96
C HIS A 243 -19.61 35.03 11.12
N ILE A 244 -19.95 35.52 12.31
CA ILE A 244 -19.24 35.22 13.54
C ILE A 244 -20.29 34.74 14.52
N GLY A 245 -20.28 33.45 14.80
CA GLY A 245 -21.14 32.88 15.81
C GLY A 245 -20.30 32.63 17.04
N GLU A 246 -20.24 33.57 18.00
CA GLU A 246 -19.61 33.26 19.29
C GLU A 246 -20.49 32.27 20.06
N THR A 247 -21.79 32.57 20.14
CA THR A 247 -22.78 31.69 20.79
C THR A 247 -22.98 30.42 19.97
N THR A 248 -23.23 30.54 18.66
CA THR A 248 -23.36 29.38 17.77
C THR A 248 -22.06 28.56 17.71
N GLY A 249 -20.90 29.21 17.77
CA GLY A 249 -19.58 28.59 17.82
C GLY A 249 -19.38 27.73 19.07
N LYS A 250 -19.85 28.17 20.23
CA LYS A 250 -19.85 27.34 21.46
C LYS A 250 -20.61 26.02 21.26
N TYR A 251 -21.78 26.05 20.62
CA TYR A 251 -22.57 24.86 20.36
C TYR A 251 -22.02 24.00 19.23
N TYR A 252 -21.51 24.65 18.17
CA TYR A 252 -20.80 24.00 17.09
C TYR A 252 -19.60 23.23 17.63
N ARG A 253 -18.80 23.86 18.48
CA ARG A 253 -17.66 23.23 19.13
C ARG A 253 -18.08 22.09 20.04
N ALA A 254 -19.13 22.27 20.83
CA ALA A 254 -19.66 21.19 21.65
C ALA A 254 -20.09 20.00 20.78
N LEU A 255 -20.72 20.25 19.64
CA LEU A 255 -21.07 19.22 18.67
C LEU A 255 -19.82 18.54 18.10
N CYS A 256 -18.82 19.31 17.66
CA CYS A 256 -17.53 18.79 17.22
C CYS A 256 -16.83 17.94 18.30
N ASP A 257 -16.82 18.39 19.55
CA ASP A 257 -16.22 17.69 20.68
C ASP A 257 -16.98 16.40 21.03
N MET A 258 -18.32 16.43 20.98
CA MET A 258 -19.17 15.25 21.21
C MET A 258 -18.95 14.18 20.14
N MET A 259 -18.81 14.59 18.89
CA MET A 259 -18.56 13.66 17.80
C MET A 259 -17.09 13.24 17.68
N GLY A 260 -16.17 14.04 18.26
CA GLY A 260 -14.74 13.96 17.99
C GLY A 260 -14.34 14.49 16.60
N LEU A 261 -15.16 15.33 15.96
CA LEU A 261 -15.01 15.70 14.56
C LEU A 261 -14.91 17.22 14.39
N GLN A 262 -13.71 17.74 14.15
CA GLN A 262 -13.51 19.18 13.86
C GLN A 262 -13.21 19.43 12.38
N TRP A 263 -12.56 18.48 11.72
CA TRP A 263 -12.32 18.51 10.28
C TRP A 263 -12.74 17.21 9.61
N HIS A 264 -13.33 17.31 8.42
CA HIS A 264 -13.85 16.16 7.67
C HIS A 264 -13.43 16.24 6.22
N THR A 265 -12.42 15.50 5.79
CA THR A 265 -12.32 15.21 4.35
C THR A 265 -12.98 13.88 4.07
N MET A 266 -13.70 13.82 2.95
CA MET A 266 -14.22 12.58 2.44
C MET A 266 -13.69 12.43 1.03
N ASP A 267 -12.89 11.40 0.85
CA ASP A 267 -12.47 10.94 -0.45
C ASP A 267 -13.42 9.84 -0.88
N TYR A 268 -14.05 10.02 -2.03
CA TYR A 268 -14.95 9.05 -2.61
C TYR A 268 -14.39 8.59 -3.95
N LEU A 269 -14.17 7.28 -4.08
CA LEU A 269 -13.78 6.65 -5.33
C LEU A 269 -14.87 5.67 -5.73
N SER A 270 -15.40 5.79 -6.95
CA SER A 270 -16.43 4.90 -7.47
C SER A 270 -15.91 4.11 -8.66
N ALA A 271 -15.83 2.78 -8.57
CA ALA A 271 -15.59 1.91 -9.71
C ALA A 271 -16.93 1.48 -10.35
N GLY A 272 -17.74 2.44 -10.81
CA GLY A 272 -19.07 2.19 -11.37
C GLY A 272 -20.22 2.19 -10.35
N SER A 273 -21.37 1.61 -10.72
CA SER A 273 -22.59 1.61 -9.90
C SER A 273 -22.51 0.60 -8.77
N GLY A 274 -22.20 1.07 -7.55
CA GLY A 274 -22.27 0.29 -6.31
C GLY A 274 -20.94 -0.25 -5.78
N VAL A 275 -19.86 -0.16 -6.56
CA VAL A 275 -18.50 -0.48 -6.09
C VAL A 275 -17.79 0.83 -5.76
N PHE A 276 -17.62 1.12 -4.47
CA PHE A 276 -16.98 2.34 -4.03
C PHE A 276 -16.04 2.10 -2.86
N LEU A 277 -15.08 3.02 -2.73
CA LEU A 277 -14.21 3.19 -1.58
C LEU A 277 -14.45 4.60 -1.06
N ARG A 278 -14.80 4.72 0.21
CA ARG A 278 -14.89 6.00 0.90
C ARG A 278 -13.80 6.04 1.95
N ALA A 279 -12.93 7.03 1.88
CA ALA A 279 -11.99 7.33 2.95
C ALA A 279 -12.45 8.62 3.63
N LYS A 280 -12.72 8.54 4.92
CA LYS A 280 -13.09 9.65 5.79
C LYS A 280 -11.86 9.98 6.60
N MET A 281 -11.44 11.23 6.57
CA MET A 281 -10.45 11.73 7.51
C MET A 281 -11.13 12.71 8.44
N ASN A 282 -11.15 12.32 9.70
CA ASN A 282 -11.64 13.14 10.79
C ASN A 282 -10.42 13.69 11.51
N MET A 283 -10.37 14.98 11.80
CA MET A 283 -9.27 15.53 12.60
C MET A 283 -9.82 16.31 13.78
N LYS A 284 -9.07 16.27 14.88
CA LYS A 284 -9.23 17.12 16.05
C LYS A 284 -7.93 17.90 16.25
N THR A 285 -8.06 19.22 16.19
CA THR A 285 -7.02 20.22 16.28
C THR A 285 -6.83 20.63 17.75
N PHE A 286 -5.57 20.81 18.12
CA PHE A 286 -5.15 21.38 19.39
C PHE A 286 -3.95 22.28 19.15
N TYR A 287 -3.77 23.28 19.99
CA TYR A 287 -2.69 24.24 19.86
C TYR A 287 -1.92 24.33 21.16
N ASN A 288 -0.60 24.20 21.07
CA ASN A 288 0.33 24.58 22.11
C ASN A 288 1.03 25.86 21.66
N ILE A 289 1.07 26.84 22.54
CA ILE A 289 1.62 28.16 22.27
C ILE A 289 2.82 28.34 23.19
N GLU A 290 4.00 28.39 22.59
CA GLU A 290 5.27 28.52 23.30
C GLU A 290 5.87 29.90 23.01
N HIS A 291 6.16 30.66 24.05
CA HIS A 291 6.99 31.84 23.94
C HIS A 291 8.47 31.42 24.01
N THR A 292 9.25 31.73 22.98
CA THR A 292 10.69 31.49 23.01
C THR A 292 11.38 32.50 23.94
N ALA A 293 12.60 32.20 24.37
CA ALA A 293 13.40 33.13 25.18
C ALA A 293 13.68 34.47 24.45
N GLN A 294 13.62 34.45 23.12
CA GLN A 294 13.78 35.61 22.24
C GLN A 294 12.48 36.43 22.09
N GLY A 295 11.37 36.00 22.69
CA GLY A 295 10.07 36.65 22.55
C GLY A 295 9.29 36.24 21.29
N GLU A 296 9.81 35.33 20.46
CA GLU A 296 9.06 34.76 19.35
C GLU A 296 7.91 33.90 19.88
N ILE A 297 6.78 33.92 19.19
CA ILE A 297 5.64 33.05 19.51
C ILE A 297 5.70 31.85 18.56
N ARG A 298 5.96 30.67 19.10
CA ARG A 298 5.92 29.40 18.38
C ARG A 298 4.59 28.73 18.60
N PHE A 299 3.99 28.28 17.50
CA PHE A 299 2.73 27.57 17.51
C PHE A 299 2.98 26.14 17.12
N GLN A 300 2.57 25.23 17.99
CA GLN A 300 2.57 23.81 17.66
C GLN A 300 1.14 23.38 17.47
N HIS A 301 0.79 23.13 16.22
CA HIS A 301 -0.50 22.64 15.81
C HIS A 301 -0.49 21.12 15.90
N TYR A 302 -1.27 20.56 16.81
CA TYR A 302 -1.47 19.12 16.93
C TYR A 302 -2.79 18.76 16.30
N ASN A 303 -2.79 17.76 15.43
CA ASN A 303 -3.97 17.16 14.89
C ASN A 303 -4.01 15.68 15.24
N THR A 304 -4.97 15.27 16.05
CA THR A 304 -5.30 13.84 16.15
C THR A 304 -6.21 13.51 14.98
N THR A 305 -5.73 12.70 14.05
CA THR A 305 -6.49 12.29 12.88
C THR A 305 -6.95 10.85 13.02
N ASN A 306 -8.15 10.64 12.52
CA ASN A 306 -8.84 9.38 12.47
C ASN A 306 -9.19 9.13 11.02
N LEU A 307 -8.67 8.04 10.47
CA LEU A 307 -8.91 7.65 9.09
C LEU A 307 -9.88 6.46 9.11
N GLY A 308 -11.12 6.73 8.71
CA GLY A 308 -12.15 5.72 8.57
C GLY A 308 -12.33 5.32 7.12
N PHE A 309 -12.39 4.03 6.81
CA PHE A 309 -12.70 3.56 5.46
C PHE A 309 -13.98 2.74 5.43
N ASP A 310 -14.78 2.94 4.40
CA ASP A 310 -15.96 2.12 4.14
C ASP A 310 -16.17 1.88 2.63
N GLY A 311 -17.16 1.03 2.33
CA GLY A 311 -17.54 0.67 0.97
C GLY A 311 -17.07 -0.72 0.55
N VAL A 312 -17.65 -1.22 -0.55
CA VAL A 312 -17.42 -2.58 -1.05
C VAL A 312 -15.95 -2.83 -1.36
N LEU A 313 -15.23 -1.83 -1.89
CA LEU A 313 -13.81 -1.96 -2.21
C LEU A 313 -12.93 -2.14 -0.96
N TYR A 314 -13.29 -1.50 0.16
CA TYR A 314 -12.57 -1.66 1.43
C TYR A 314 -12.68 -3.11 1.94
N PHE A 315 -13.89 -3.66 1.97
CA PHE A 315 -14.11 -5.05 2.39
C PHE A 315 -13.48 -6.06 1.43
N LEU A 316 -13.53 -5.81 0.12
CA LEU A 316 -12.85 -6.65 -0.87
C LEU A 316 -11.33 -6.66 -0.64
N LEU A 317 -10.73 -5.49 -0.36
CA LEU A 317 -9.31 -5.40 -0.06
C LEU A 317 -8.93 -6.24 1.17
N ILE A 318 -9.65 -6.06 2.29
CA ILE A 318 -9.41 -6.86 3.50
C ILE A 318 -9.58 -8.36 3.22
N GLY A 319 -10.64 -8.73 2.48
CA GLY A 319 -10.88 -10.11 2.10
C GLY A 319 -9.75 -10.70 1.28
N ILE A 320 -9.26 -9.96 0.27
CA ILE A 320 -8.12 -10.37 -0.56
C ILE A 320 -6.87 -10.52 0.29
N GLU A 321 -6.59 -9.60 1.21
CA GLU A 321 -5.44 -9.70 2.10
C GLU A 321 -5.50 -10.89 3.06
N ILE A 322 -6.67 -11.19 3.63
CA ILE A 322 -6.84 -12.37 4.48
C ILE A 322 -6.56 -13.64 3.67
N ILE A 323 -7.02 -13.69 2.41
CA ILE A 323 -6.74 -14.81 1.51
C ILE A 323 -5.24 -14.90 1.20
N ILE A 324 -4.59 -13.79 0.85
CA ILE A 324 -3.14 -13.75 0.56
C ILE A 324 -2.34 -14.17 1.80
N LEU A 325 -2.65 -13.61 2.97
CA LEU A 325 -2.02 -13.93 4.24
C LEU A 325 -2.20 -15.40 4.59
N TYR A 326 -3.40 -15.95 4.41
CA TYR A 326 -3.66 -17.37 4.63
C TYR A 326 -2.82 -18.26 3.69
N ILE A 327 -2.75 -17.92 2.40
CA ILE A 327 -1.91 -18.65 1.44
C ILE A 327 -0.42 -18.55 1.83
N ASN A 328 0.07 -17.35 2.14
CA ASN A 328 1.46 -17.15 2.55
C ASN A 328 1.78 -17.85 3.88
N ALA A 329 0.85 -17.85 4.84
CA ALA A 329 1.01 -18.54 6.12
C ALA A 329 1.01 -20.07 5.97
N THR A 330 0.13 -20.62 5.13
CA THR A 330 0.09 -22.07 4.86
C THR A 330 1.35 -22.53 4.11
N ASP A 331 1.79 -21.80 3.09
CA ASP A 331 3.06 -22.07 2.40
C ASP A 331 4.25 -21.98 3.36
N SER A 332 4.26 -21.00 4.25
CA SER A 332 5.30 -20.82 5.28
C SER A 332 5.27 -21.91 6.34
N ALA A 333 4.09 -22.39 6.74
CA ALA A 333 3.93 -23.49 7.68
C ALA A 333 4.42 -24.81 7.08
N ILE A 334 4.09 -25.09 5.81
CA ILE A 334 4.62 -26.24 5.06
C ILE A 334 6.15 -26.21 5.08
N VAL A 335 6.74 -25.04 4.90
CA VAL A 335 8.19 -24.88 4.93
C VAL A 335 8.77 -25.00 6.32
N ALA A 336 8.16 -24.39 7.34
CA ALA A 336 8.62 -24.55 8.71
C ALA A 336 8.61 -26.03 9.12
N MET A 337 7.55 -26.77 8.77
CA MET A 337 7.41 -28.19 9.05
C MET A 337 8.43 -29.06 8.32
N ASN A 338 8.82 -28.69 7.10
CA ASN A 338 9.65 -29.53 6.25
C ASN A 338 11.13 -29.10 6.18
N VAL A 339 11.45 -27.84 6.46
CA VAL A 339 12.81 -27.26 6.47
C VAL A 339 13.32 -27.08 7.89
N VAL A 340 12.57 -26.35 8.72
CA VAL A 340 13.04 -25.93 10.03
C VAL A 340 13.01 -27.11 11.00
N ARG A 341 11.92 -27.89 11.01
CA ARG A 341 11.77 -29.05 11.91
C ARG A 341 12.90 -30.08 11.74
N PRO A 342 13.36 -30.46 10.52
CA PRO A 342 14.48 -31.37 10.36
C PRO A 342 15.87 -30.74 10.62
N ILE A 343 16.00 -29.41 10.61
CA ILE A 343 17.25 -28.73 10.99
C ILE A 343 17.37 -28.67 12.52
N LEU A 344 16.27 -28.39 13.21
CA LEU A 344 16.22 -28.33 14.68
C LEU A 344 16.27 -29.71 15.36
N GLY A 345 16.32 -30.80 14.59
CA GLY A 345 16.32 -32.16 15.13
C GLY A 345 15.01 -32.54 15.83
N TRP A 346 13.93 -31.79 15.61
CA TRP A 346 12.63 -31.96 16.28
C TRP A 346 11.82 -33.14 15.77
N THR A 347 12.24 -33.75 14.66
CA THR A 347 11.83 -35.11 14.38
C THR A 347 12.55 -35.99 15.38
N LYS A 348 11.90 -36.30 16.52
CA LYS A 348 12.16 -37.57 17.19
C LYS A 348 12.12 -38.58 16.06
N SER A 349 13.26 -39.19 15.77
CA SER A 349 13.28 -40.41 14.98
C SER A 349 12.38 -41.34 15.78
N SER A 350 11.09 -41.39 15.43
CA SER A 350 10.33 -42.60 15.59
C SER A 350 11.13 -43.58 14.77
N SER A 351 12.08 -44.20 15.46
CA SER A 351 12.63 -45.47 15.09
C SER A 351 11.37 -46.32 15.01
N TYR A 352 10.80 -46.35 13.80
CA TYR A 352 9.94 -47.40 13.36
C TYR A 352 10.86 -48.61 13.45
N THR A 353 10.94 -49.17 14.65
CA THR A 353 11.35 -50.53 14.90
C THR A 353 10.31 -51.28 14.11
N VAL A 354 10.64 -51.57 12.86
CA VAL A 354 9.95 -52.59 12.10
C VAL A 354 10.16 -53.82 12.95
N ASP A 355 9.18 -54.12 13.82
CA ASP A 355 9.15 -55.33 14.60
C ASP A 355 9.21 -56.47 13.59
N SER A 356 10.42 -56.99 13.38
CA SER A 356 10.69 -58.19 12.60
C SER A 356 10.25 -59.42 13.40
N THR A 357 9.17 -59.32 14.17
CA THR A 357 8.48 -60.46 14.79
C THR A 357 7.66 -61.14 13.71
N GLY A 358 8.37 -61.81 12.81
CA GLY A 358 7.77 -62.42 11.63
C GLY A 358 8.73 -63.27 10.82
N THR A 359 9.67 -63.99 11.44
CA THR A 359 10.09 -65.28 10.87
C THR A 359 10.75 -66.17 11.92
N THR A 360 10.08 -67.29 12.19
CA THR A 360 10.72 -68.53 12.64
C THR A 360 11.96 -68.81 11.81
N ALA A 361 13.11 -68.73 12.49
CA ALA A 361 14.33 -69.48 12.32
C ALA A 361 14.54 -70.20 10.97
N THR A 362 15.58 -69.79 10.25
CA THR A 362 16.66 -70.72 9.90
C THR A 362 17.97 -69.95 9.80
N SER A 363 18.92 -70.39 10.62
CA SER A 363 20.24 -69.84 10.82
C SER A 363 21.11 -70.09 9.58
N VAL A 364 21.50 -69.03 8.89
CA VAL A 364 22.71 -69.00 8.07
C VAL A 364 23.60 -67.88 8.62
N LYS A 365 24.64 -68.30 9.34
CA LYS A 365 25.78 -67.46 9.71
C LYS A 365 26.57 -67.19 8.44
N ASP A 366 26.41 -66.02 7.85
CA ASP A 366 27.46 -65.44 7.02
C ASP A 366 27.69 -63.98 7.42
N GLY A 367 28.90 -63.72 7.90
CA GLY A 367 29.36 -62.40 8.28
C GLY A 367 29.61 -61.54 7.04
N SER A 368 28.73 -60.58 6.79
CA SER A 368 29.00 -59.52 5.83
C SER A 368 28.36 -58.19 6.27
N LYS A 369 29.23 -57.31 6.78
CA LYS A 369 29.22 -55.84 6.69
C LYS A 369 27.85 -55.14 6.58
N ALA A 370 27.13 -55.03 7.70
CA ALA A 370 25.94 -54.20 7.84
C ALA A 370 26.24 -52.71 8.17
N SER A 371 27.27 -52.09 7.56
CA SER A 371 27.63 -50.67 7.82
C SER A 371 27.21 -49.66 6.74
N HIS A 372 26.56 -50.11 5.65
CA HIS A 372 26.22 -49.23 4.53
C HIS A 372 24.87 -48.52 4.61
N THR A 373 23.89 -49.04 5.37
CA THR A 373 22.52 -48.50 5.38
C THR A 373 22.36 -47.15 6.06
N LYS A 374 23.21 -46.80 7.03
CA LYS A 374 23.10 -45.53 7.78
C LYS A 374 23.48 -44.29 6.96
N LYS A 375 24.31 -44.46 5.92
CA LYS A 375 24.82 -43.34 5.10
C LYS A 375 23.85 -42.92 3.99
N ASP A 376 22.96 -43.81 3.58
CA ASP A 376 21.98 -43.55 2.52
C ASP A 376 20.70 -42.91 3.09
N GLU A 377 20.34 -43.21 4.33
CA GLU A 377 19.21 -42.57 5.02
C GLU A 377 19.49 -41.09 5.37
N GLU A 378 20.74 -40.75 5.73
CA GLU A 378 21.14 -39.35 5.98
C GLU A 378 21.12 -38.50 4.68
N LYS A 379 21.43 -39.11 3.53
CA LYS A 379 21.50 -38.43 2.23
C LYS A 379 20.12 -38.20 1.61
N THR A 380 19.18 -39.13 1.74
CA THR A 380 17.79 -38.94 1.26
C THR A 380 17.08 -37.81 2.00
N ASN A 381 17.32 -37.66 3.30
CA ASN A 381 16.87 -36.53 4.09
C ASN A 381 17.46 -35.18 3.61
N THR A 382 18.69 -35.19 3.09
CA THR A 382 19.35 -33.97 2.59
C THR A 382 18.73 -33.48 1.28
N LEU A 383 18.24 -34.41 0.45
CA LEU A 383 17.64 -34.13 -0.84
C LEU A 383 16.20 -33.63 -0.74
N SER A 384 15.38 -34.24 0.14
CA SER A 384 14.04 -33.72 0.47
C SER A 384 14.13 -32.33 1.08
N LYS A 385 15.16 -32.07 1.89
CA LYS A 385 15.49 -30.71 2.34
C LYS A 385 15.80 -29.80 1.14
N MET A 386 16.66 -30.22 0.20
CA MET A 386 17.01 -29.42 -1.00
C MET A 386 15.84 -29.03 -1.91
N LEU A 387 14.85 -29.90 -2.10
CA LEU A 387 13.65 -29.60 -2.90
C LEU A 387 12.78 -28.50 -2.28
N LEU A 388 12.81 -28.36 -0.97
CA LEU A 388 11.92 -27.48 -0.21
C LEU A 388 12.38 -26.04 -0.08
N TYR A 389 13.69 -25.76 -0.21
CA TYR A 389 14.25 -24.41 -0.04
C TYR A 389 13.91 -23.43 -1.18
N THR A 390 13.34 -23.92 -2.28
CA THR A 390 13.13 -23.12 -3.50
C THR A 390 11.68 -22.80 -3.79
N ASP A 391 10.75 -23.28 -2.95
CA ASP A 391 9.31 -23.24 -3.21
C ASP A 391 8.62 -21.93 -2.76
N LEU A 392 9.18 -21.16 -1.83
CA LEU A 392 8.37 -20.20 -1.07
C LEU A 392 7.98 -18.91 -1.78
N THR A 393 8.96 -18.17 -2.31
CA THR A 393 8.71 -16.81 -2.78
C THR A 393 8.44 -16.72 -4.27
N SER A 394 8.69 -17.77 -5.04
CA SER A 394 8.49 -17.79 -6.49
C SER A 394 7.26 -18.58 -6.92
N ILE A 395 6.81 -19.60 -6.16
CA ILE A 395 5.62 -20.38 -6.52
C ILE A 395 4.34 -19.60 -6.27
N ALA A 396 4.25 -18.93 -5.12
CA ALA A 396 3.08 -18.15 -4.72
C ALA A 396 2.70 -17.12 -5.81
N TYR A 397 3.63 -16.26 -6.21
CA TYR A 397 3.35 -15.19 -7.20
C TYR A 397 3.24 -15.65 -8.65
N ARG A 398 3.43 -16.94 -8.95
CA ARG A 398 3.32 -17.47 -10.33
C ARG A 398 1.98 -18.18 -10.59
N LYS A 399 1.22 -18.54 -9.55
CA LYS A 399 -0.14 -19.04 -9.71
C LYS A 399 -1.03 -17.93 -10.26
N PRO A 400 -1.71 -18.10 -11.42
CA PRO A 400 -2.45 -17.02 -12.06
C PRO A 400 -3.47 -16.32 -11.15
N LEU A 401 -4.19 -17.11 -10.35
CA LEU A 401 -5.16 -16.58 -9.38
C LEU A 401 -4.48 -15.73 -8.30
N LEU A 402 -3.42 -16.23 -7.67
CA LEU A 402 -2.72 -15.47 -6.63
C LEU A 402 -2.01 -14.25 -7.22
N THR A 403 -1.40 -14.36 -8.41
CA THR A 403 -0.87 -13.21 -9.15
C THR A 403 -1.97 -12.15 -9.34
N ALA A 404 -3.15 -12.55 -9.81
CA ALA A 404 -4.26 -11.63 -10.03
C ALA A 404 -4.72 -10.98 -8.72
N LEU A 405 -4.87 -11.76 -7.64
CA LEU A 405 -5.23 -11.27 -6.32
C LEU A 405 -4.21 -10.26 -5.79
N VAL A 406 -2.91 -10.55 -5.91
CA VAL A 406 -1.85 -9.64 -5.44
C VAL A 406 -1.75 -8.39 -6.31
N VAL A 407 -1.94 -8.50 -7.63
CA VAL A 407 -2.00 -7.33 -8.51
C VAL A 407 -3.19 -6.45 -8.16
N LEU A 408 -4.38 -7.04 -7.97
CA LEU A 408 -5.58 -6.32 -7.55
C LEU A 408 -5.40 -5.69 -6.16
N ASP A 409 -4.87 -6.44 -5.19
CA ASP A 409 -4.56 -5.91 -3.86
C ASP A 409 -3.57 -4.75 -3.96
N THR A 410 -2.50 -4.87 -4.74
CA THR A 410 -1.51 -3.78 -4.85
C THR A 410 -2.09 -2.54 -5.52
N ILE A 411 -2.90 -2.70 -6.57
CA ILE A 411 -3.56 -1.59 -7.26
C ILE A 411 -4.57 -0.91 -6.33
N PHE A 412 -5.39 -1.68 -5.61
CA PHE A 412 -6.37 -1.12 -4.69
C PHE A 412 -5.73 -0.57 -3.41
N ALA A 413 -4.70 -1.22 -2.88
CA ALA A 413 -3.89 -0.73 -1.77
C ALA A 413 -3.20 0.58 -2.13
N TRP A 414 -2.85 0.80 -3.41
CA TRP A 414 -2.33 2.08 -3.86
C TRP A 414 -3.31 3.23 -3.65
N LEU A 415 -4.63 2.99 -3.63
CA LEU A 415 -5.59 4.06 -3.32
C LEU A 415 -5.42 4.60 -1.88
N TYR A 416 -4.90 3.77 -0.97
CA TYR A 416 -4.56 4.18 0.40
C TYR A 416 -3.32 5.06 0.43
N ILE A 417 -2.60 5.22 -0.69
CA ILE A 417 -1.49 6.16 -0.80
C ILE A 417 -1.96 7.59 -0.56
N VAL A 418 -3.21 7.93 -0.88
CA VAL A 418 -3.74 9.29 -0.69
C VAL A 418 -3.78 9.62 0.80
N PRO A 419 -4.54 8.91 1.65
CA PRO A 419 -4.54 9.18 3.09
C PRO A 419 -3.16 8.97 3.74
N ASN A 420 -2.38 7.99 3.26
CA ASN A 420 -1.00 7.82 3.69
C ASN A 420 -0.14 9.05 3.37
N SER A 421 -0.25 9.61 2.16
CA SER A 421 0.48 10.82 1.73
C SER A 421 0.08 12.03 2.57
N ASN A 422 -1.14 12.06 3.09
CA ASN A 422 -1.59 13.07 4.05
C ASN A 422 -0.90 12.90 5.40
N ILE A 423 -0.90 11.69 5.97
CA ILE A 423 -0.14 11.38 7.19
C ILE A 423 1.34 11.73 7.00
N PHE A 424 1.86 11.49 5.82
CA PHE A 424 3.24 11.77 5.45
C PHE A 424 3.57 13.26 5.35
N ALA A 425 2.74 14.02 4.64
CA ALA A 425 2.98 15.43 4.39
C ALA A 425 2.84 16.28 5.66
N TRP A 426 1.98 15.83 6.59
CA TRP A 426 1.55 16.59 7.76
C TRP A 426 1.95 15.96 9.11
N GLY A 427 2.31 14.69 9.11
CA GLY A 427 2.73 13.95 10.31
C GLY A 427 4.21 14.07 10.59
N SER A 428 4.54 14.22 11.86
CA SER A 428 5.91 14.24 12.38
C SER A 428 6.35 12.90 12.95
N SER A 429 5.43 11.96 13.14
CA SER A 429 5.73 10.67 13.76
C SER A 429 6.52 9.78 12.81
N THR A 430 7.79 9.52 13.15
CA THR A 430 8.66 8.61 12.40
C THR A 430 8.07 7.21 12.26
N TYR A 431 7.31 6.74 13.25
CA TYR A 431 6.63 5.46 13.19
C TYR A 431 5.55 5.43 12.10
N GLN A 432 4.73 6.48 12.03
CA GLN A 432 3.66 6.58 11.03
C GLN A 432 4.24 6.73 9.63
N LEU A 433 5.26 7.58 9.48
CA LEU A 433 6.05 7.74 8.26
C LEU A 433 6.63 6.39 7.82
N GLY A 434 7.25 5.65 8.74
CA GLY A 434 7.79 4.33 8.46
C GLY A 434 6.72 3.32 8.04
N SER A 435 5.58 3.26 8.75
CA SER A 435 4.50 2.33 8.43
C SER A 435 3.89 2.62 7.05
N ALA A 436 3.67 3.89 6.73
CA ALA A 436 3.13 4.30 5.46
C ALA A 436 4.15 4.04 4.33
N TYR A 437 5.45 4.21 4.58
CA TYR A 437 6.54 3.91 3.62
C TYR A 437 6.59 2.42 3.30
N LEU A 438 6.52 1.60 4.35
CA LEU A 438 6.49 0.14 4.22
C LEU A 438 5.24 -0.33 3.46
N SER A 439 4.14 0.40 3.50
CA SER A 439 2.93 0.04 2.73
C SER A 439 3.14 0.29 1.22
N MET A 440 3.90 1.33 0.84
CA MET A 440 4.27 1.59 -0.57
C MET A 440 5.22 0.53 -1.13
N PHE A 441 5.98 -0.13 -0.27
CA PHE A 441 6.97 -1.11 -0.68
C PHE A 441 6.38 -2.21 -1.55
N ARG A 442 5.12 -2.62 -1.32
CA ARG A 442 4.43 -3.70 -2.04
C ARG A 442 4.38 -3.53 -3.56
N VAL A 443 4.61 -2.33 -4.09
CA VAL A 443 4.73 -2.06 -5.52
C VAL A 443 5.79 -2.94 -6.21
N TRP A 444 6.80 -3.43 -5.47
CA TRP A 444 7.81 -4.34 -6.05
C TRP A 444 7.22 -5.62 -6.63
N VAL A 445 6.07 -6.07 -6.12
CA VAL A 445 5.41 -7.27 -6.67
C VAL A 445 4.86 -7.00 -8.07
N LEU A 446 4.35 -5.79 -8.35
CA LEU A 446 3.92 -5.41 -9.70
C LEU A 446 5.11 -5.44 -10.68
N VAL A 447 6.26 -4.91 -10.25
CA VAL A 447 7.49 -4.95 -11.05
C VAL A 447 7.91 -6.40 -11.33
N LEU A 448 7.89 -7.27 -10.31
CA LEU A 448 8.18 -8.69 -10.47
C LEU A 448 7.25 -9.36 -11.49
N VAL A 449 5.94 -9.12 -11.37
CA VAL A 449 4.92 -9.71 -12.26
C VAL A 449 5.11 -9.20 -13.69
N ILE A 450 5.35 -7.90 -13.88
CA ILE A 450 5.58 -7.31 -15.20
C ILE A 450 6.81 -7.92 -15.86
N ILE A 451 7.94 -8.02 -15.15
CA ILE A 451 9.17 -8.61 -15.68
C ILE A 451 8.95 -10.09 -16.02
N ASP A 452 8.33 -10.86 -15.13
CA ASP A 452 8.05 -12.29 -15.35
C ASP A 452 7.17 -12.50 -16.59
N ARG A 453 6.07 -11.76 -16.70
CA ARG A 453 5.11 -11.88 -17.81
C ARG A 453 5.71 -11.39 -19.12
N ALA A 454 6.37 -10.23 -19.14
CA ALA A 454 7.05 -9.73 -20.32
C ALA A 454 8.12 -10.72 -20.83
N TRP A 455 8.90 -11.30 -19.90
CA TRP A 455 9.91 -12.28 -20.26
C TRP A 455 9.28 -13.54 -20.90
N ARG A 456 8.29 -14.15 -20.24
CA ARG A 456 7.68 -15.40 -20.70
C ARG A 456 6.81 -15.26 -21.93
N TRP A 457 6.07 -14.16 -22.07
CA TRP A 457 5.08 -14.02 -23.13
C TRP A 457 5.64 -13.32 -24.36
N VAL A 458 6.64 -12.45 -24.19
CA VAL A 458 7.22 -11.72 -25.31
C VAL A 458 8.56 -12.32 -25.71
N LEU A 459 9.52 -12.42 -24.77
CA LEU A 459 10.91 -12.72 -25.15
C LEU A 459 11.17 -14.21 -25.41
N VAL A 460 10.61 -15.10 -24.59
CA VAL A 460 10.79 -16.55 -24.76
C VAL A 460 10.21 -17.08 -26.08
N PRO A 461 8.98 -16.68 -26.52
CA PRO A 461 8.43 -17.13 -27.78
C PRO A 461 9.14 -16.55 -29.02
N LEU A 462 9.69 -15.33 -28.93
CA LEU A 462 10.43 -14.72 -30.04
C LEU A 462 11.72 -15.49 -30.35
N ASN A 463 12.49 -15.87 -29.33
CA ASN A 463 13.70 -16.66 -29.51
C ASN A 463 14.08 -17.42 -28.24
N GLU A 464 13.56 -18.64 -28.12
CA GLU A 464 13.81 -19.49 -26.97
C GLU A 464 15.31 -19.73 -26.72
N LYS A 465 16.11 -19.89 -27.77
CA LYS A 465 17.55 -20.15 -27.64
C LYS A 465 18.28 -18.95 -27.03
N VAL A 466 17.96 -17.74 -27.48
CA VAL A 466 18.51 -16.51 -26.90
C VAL A 466 18.05 -16.34 -25.47
N ALA A 467 16.76 -16.57 -25.18
CA ALA A 467 16.24 -16.47 -23.82
C ALA A 467 16.92 -17.49 -22.88
N ALA A 468 17.12 -18.73 -23.32
CA ALA A 468 17.86 -19.74 -22.58
C ALA A 468 19.33 -19.36 -22.39
N LEU A 469 19.97 -18.73 -23.38
CA LEU A 469 21.33 -18.21 -23.25
C LEU A 469 21.38 -17.09 -22.21
N ILE A 470 20.47 -16.11 -22.28
CA ILE A 470 20.42 -15.01 -21.32
C ILE A 470 20.20 -15.55 -19.92
N THR A 471 19.20 -16.41 -19.71
CA THR A 471 18.93 -17.03 -18.39
C THR A 471 20.08 -17.91 -17.89
N GLU A 472 20.92 -18.49 -18.75
CA GLU A 472 22.10 -19.24 -18.30
C GLU A 472 23.22 -18.32 -17.83
N PHE A 473 23.37 -17.13 -18.43
CA PHE A 473 24.45 -16.19 -18.13
C PHE A 473 24.04 -15.10 -17.12
N THR A 474 22.75 -14.79 -17.02
CA THR A 474 22.18 -13.78 -16.15
C THR A 474 20.89 -14.29 -15.53
N TYR A 475 20.48 -13.66 -14.45
CA TYR A 475 19.20 -13.89 -13.79
C TYR A 475 18.91 -12.69 -12.90
N LEU A 476 17.66 -12.54 -12.47
CA LEU A 476 17.27 -11.59 -11.45
C LEU A 476 16.77 -12.35 -10.23
N THR A 477 17.18 -11.94 -9.04
CA THR A 477 16.57 -12.40 -7.81
C THR A 477 15.38 -11.51 -7.46
N SER A 478 14.37 -12.04 -6.75
CA SER A 478 13.26 -11.22 -6.27
C SER A 478 13.74 -10.09 -5.36
N PHE A 479 14.81 -10.32 -4.59
CA PHE A 479 15.44 -9.30 -3.76
C PHE A 479 16.03 -8.15 -4.57
N GLU A 480 16.67 -8.44 -5.72
CA GLU A 480 17.18 -7.39 -6.60
C GLU A 480 16.06 -6.55 -7.18
N ILE A 481 14.97 -7.18 -7.63
CA ILE A 481 13.79 -6.47 -8.14
C ILE A 481 13.19 -5.56 -7.05
N MET A 482 13.13 -6.08 -5.83
CA MET A 482 12.67 -5.35 -4.65
C MET A 482 13.56 -4.13 -4.34
N CYS A 483 14.88 -4.30 -4.33
CA CYS A 483 15.83 -3.20 -4.16
C CYS A 483 15.75 -2.18 -5.31
N SER A 484 15.62 -2.64 -6.56
CA SER A 484 15.41 -1.78 -7.73
C SER A 484 14.14 -0.96 -7.61
N THR A 485 13.06 -1.54 -7.09
CA THR A 485 11.81 -0.84 -6.86
C THR A 485 11.93 0.18 -5.72
N LEU A 486 12.63 -0.17 -4.63
CA LEU A 486 12.91 0.77 -3.53
C LEU A 486 13.65 2.02 -4.00
N ILE A 487 14.62 1.87 -4.90
CA ILE A 487 15.31 3.02 -5.51
C ILE A 487 14.30 3.87 -6.30
N GLY A 488 13.40 3.24 -7.06
CA GLY A 488 12.31 3.93 -7.75
C GLY A 488 11.38 4.71 -6.79
N VAL A 489 10.99 4.11 -5.66
CA VAL A 489 10.18 4.77 -4.61
C VAL A 489 10.93 5.96 -4.03
N ALA A 490 12.22 5.81 -3.72
CA ALA A 490 13.04 6.89 -3.17
C ALA A 490 13.16 8.08 -4.14
N LEU A 491 13.31 7.81 -5.45
CA LEU A 491 13.38 8.84 -6.49
C LEU A 491 12.03 9.53 -6.75
N SER A 492 10.92 8.82 -6.54
CA SER A 492 9.56 9.37 -6.68
C SER A 492 8.98 9.91 -5.37
N PHE A 493 9.76 9.91 -4.29
CA PHE A 493 9.23 10.19 -2.95
C PHE A 493 8.53 11.54 -2.88
N GLU A 494 9.15 12.63 -3.36
CA GLU A 494 8.56 13.96 -3.33
C GLU A 494 7.21 14.03 -4.07
N GLU A 495 7.10 13.39 -5.24
CA GLU A 495 5.84 13.33 -6.00
C GLU A 495 4.76 12.56 -5.25
N ILE A 496 5.13 11.46 -4.59
CA ILE A 496 4.20 10.68 -3.76
C ILE A 496 3.68 11.53 -2.60
N MET A 497 4.56 12.31 -1.96
CA MET A 497 4.19 13.22 -0.86
C MET A 497 3.26 14.34 -1.35
N ASN A 498 3.38 14.73 -2.62
CA ASN A 498 2.57 15.78 -3.23
C ASN A 498 1.22 15.29 -3.77
N ILE A 499 0.94 13.98 -3.80
CA ILE A 499 -0.34 13.43 -4.29
C ILE A 499 -1.53 14.12 -3.60
N CYS A 500 -1.51 14.20 -2.27
CA CYS A 500 -2.58 14.85 -1.51
C CYS A 500 -2.77 16.32 -1.89
N VAL A 501 -1.68 17.08 -2.02
CA VAL A 501 -1.74 18.50 -2.35
C VAL A 501 -2.32 18.70 -3.75
N MET A 502 -1.86 17.92 -4.72
CA MET A 502 -2.33 18.00 -6.10
C MET A 502 -3.78 17.53 -6.23
N LYS A 503 -4.15 16.42 -5.56
CA LYS A 503 -5.51 15.90 -5.58
C LYS A 503 -6.51 16.87 -4.94
N TYR A 504 -6.24 17.31 -3.71
CA TYR A 504 -7.16 18.21 -3.00
C TYR A 504 -7.19 19.61 -3.61
N GLY A 505 -6.08 20.06 -4.20
CA GLY A 505 -5.94 21.38 -4.79
C GLY A 505 -6.55 21.50 -6.19
N LEU A 506 -6.26 20.54 -7.07
CA LEU A 506 -6.60 20.64 -8.49
C LEU A 506 -7.86 19.86 -8.85
N ALA A 507 -8.03 18.66 -8.31
CA ALA A 507 -9.07 17.75 -8.76
C ALA A 507 -10.33 17.83 -7.91
N ASP A 508 -10.19 17.84 -6.58
CA ASP A 508 -11.36 17.85 -5.70
C ASP A 508 -11.83 19.27 -5.41
N GLY A 509 -10.94 20.28 -5.48
CA GLY A 509 -11.19 21.66 -5.06
C GLY A 509 -11.35 21.84 -3.55
N GLN A 510 -11.14 20.77 -2.75
CA GLN A 510 -11.42 20.75 -1.32
C GLN A 510 -10.46 21.64 -0.55
N ARG A 511 -9.26 21.85 -1.10
CA ARG A 511 -8.26 22.77 -0.58
C ARG A 511 -7.92 23.77 -1.66
N ALA A 512 -8.54 24.94 -1.63
CA ALA A 512 -8.15 25.98 -2.55
C ALA A 512 -6.77 26.50 -2.17
N LEU A 513 -5.83 26.33 -3.10
CA LEU A 513 -4.52 26.98 -3.05
C LEU A 513 -4.68 28.35 -3.66
N SER A 514 -4.30 29.37 -2.91
CA SER A 514 -4.22 30.70 -3.48
C SER A 514 -2.99 31.44 -2.97
N PRO A 515 -2.27 32.16 -3.83
CA PRO A 515 -1.14 32.97 -3.42
C PRO A 515 -1.62 34.07 -2.45
N SER A 516 -1.21 33.96 -1.19
CA SER A 516 -1.35 35.04 -0.20
C SER A 516 -0.23 36.06 -0.33
N THR A 517 0.93 35.60 -0.77
CA THR A 517 2.08 36.43 -1.16
C THR A 517 2.74 35.80 -2.39
N PRO A 518 3.69 36.47 -3.07
CA PRO A 518 4.41 35.88 -4.21
C PRO A 518 5.11 34.55 -3.89
N THR A 519 5.35 34.25 -2.61
CA THR A 519 6.13 33.11 -2.15
C THR A 519 5.39 32.19 -1.18
N VAL A 520 4.11 32.45 -0.86
CA VAL A 520 3.34 31.67 0.13
C VAL A 520 1.94 31.39 -0.41
N LEU A 521 1.55 30.13 -0.31
CA LEU A 521 0.22 29.64 -0.61
C LEU A 521 -0.60 29.56 0.69
N SER A 522 -1.76 30.20 0.69
CA SER A 522 -2.77 30.02 1.73
C SER A 522 -3.62 28.81 1.42
N PHE A 523 -3.85 27.95 2.43
CA PHE A 523 -4.82 26.88 2.36
C PHE A 523 -6.14 27.33 2.98
N TYR A 524 -7.24 27.04 2.31
CA TYR A 524 -8.56 27.06 2.94
C TYR A 524 -9.42 25.93 2.42
N ASN A 525 -10.31 25.46 3.29
CA ASN A 525 -11.16 24.32 3.01
C ASN A 525 -12.45 24.79 2.33
N ALA A 526 -12.43 24.79 1.00
CA ALA A 526 -13.59 25.14 0.20
C ALA A 526 -14.57 23.96 0.14
N TYR A 527 -15.85 24.27 -0.02
CA TYR A 527 -16.82 23.25 -0.41
C TYR A 527 -16.70 22.98 -1.90
N THR A 528 -16.93 21.74 -2.29
CA THR A 528 -16.78 21.31 -3.68
C THR A 528 -18.06 20.67 -4.15
N ARG A 529 -18.67 21.29 -5.16
CA ARG A 529 -19.95 20.84 -5.72
C ARG A 529 -19.89 19.40 -6.22
N TYR A 530 -18.70 18.97 -6.66
CA TYR A 530 -18.41 17.63 -7.17
C TYR A 530 -18.43 16.52 -6.10
N SER A 531 -18.26 16.85 -4.81
CA SER A 531 -18.24 15.82 -3.75
C SER A 531 -19.60 15.16 -3.49
N TRP A 532 -20.72 15.69 -4.02
CA TRP A 532 -22.07 15.24 -3.67
C TRP A 532 -22.90 14.66 -4.82
N GLY A 533 -22.52 14.86 -6.08
CA GLY A 533 -23.41 14.56 -7.21
C GLY A 533 -22.74 14.11 -8.51
N ASP A 534 -21.66 14.77 -8.92
CA ASP A 534 -20.92 14.39 -10.13
C ASP A 534 -19.88 13.32 -9.78
N ARG A 535 -20.38 12.07 -9.70
CA ARG A 535 -19.63 10.84 -9.40
C ARG A 535 -18.59 10.46 -10.46
N SER A 536 -18.27 11.34 -11.40
CA SER A 536 -17.19 11.07 -12.35
C SER A 536 -15.89 11.15 -11.58
N ASN A 537 -15.23 10.01 -11.40
CA ASN A 537 -13.80 9.99 -11.11
C ASN A 537 -13.15 10.92 -12.12
N ASP A 538 -12.78 12.13 -11.69
CA ASP A 538 -12.16 13.06 -12.61
C ASP A 538 -10.90 12.36 -13.11
N LYS A 539 -10.79 12.21 -14.43
CA LYS A 539 -9.67 11.47 -15.03
C LYS A 539 -8.35 12.08 -14.57
N GLU A 540 -8.37 13.39 -14.28
CA GLU A 540 -7.30 14.14 -13.66
C GLU A 540 -6.97 13.65 -12.24
N ALA A 541 -7.95 13.44 -11.36
CA ALA A 541 -7.72 12.90 -10.01
C ALA A 541 -7.03 11.53 -10.08
N LEU A 542 -7.56 10.63 -10.93
CA LEU A 542 -6.97 9.30 -11.12
C LEU A 542 -5.56 9.38 -11.70
N TYR A 543 -5.33 10.30 -12.64
CA TYR A 543 -4.00 10.54 -13.19
C TYR A 543 -3.02 10.94 -12.09
N TYR A 544 -3.34 11.92 -11.23
CA TYR A 544 -2.45 12.33 -10.14
C TYR A 544 -2.20 11.21 -9.12
N ILE A 545 -3.19 10.37 -8.85
CA ILE A 545 -3.04 9.23 -7.93
C ILE A 545 -2.14 8.14 -8.52
N TYR A 546 -2.35 7.76 -9.79
CA TYR A 546 -1.68 6.61 -10.40
C TYR A 546 -0.42 6.94 -11.20
N TYR A 547 -0.18 8.20 -11.55
CA TYR A 547 1.03 8.61 -12.26
C TYR A 547 2.31 8.27 -11.48
N PRO A 548 2.43 8.56 -10.16
CA PRO A 548 3.59 8.15 -9.38
C PRO A 548 3.77 6.63 -9.33
N LEU A 549 2.68 5.84 -9.28
CA LEU A 549 2.76 4.38 -9.35
C LEU A 549 3.38 3.91 -10.66
N ALA A 550 2.89 4.42 -11.79
CA ALA A 550 3.40 4.08 -13.11
C ALA A 550 4.90 4.44 -13.23
N LYS A 551 5.30 5.58 -12.65
CA LYS A 551 6.69 6.03 -12.61
C LYS A 551 7.58 5.12 -11.77
N ILE A 552 7.15 4.74 -10.56
CA ILE A 552 7.87 3.78 -9.70
C ILE A 552 8.03 2.43 -10.40
N ILE A 553 6.97 1.93 -11.04
CA ILE A 553 7.01 0.67 -11.81
C ILE A 553 8.03 0.79 -12.94
N SER A 554 8.00 1.90 -13.68
CA SER A 554 8.94 2.17 -14.78
C SER A 554 10.39 2.21 -14.30
N TYR A 555 10.66 2.88 -13.17
CA TYR A 555 11.97 2.87 -12.53
C TYR A 555 12.38 1.49 -12.05
N GLY A 556 11.48 0.73 -11.41
CA GLY A 556 11.74 -0.62 -10.96
C GLY A 556 12.14 -1.56 -12.10
N VAL A 557 11.43 -1.49 -13.23
CA VAL A 557 11.76 -2.24 -14.45
C VAL A 557 13.10 -1.79 -15.02
N LEU A 558 13.34 -0.47 -15.15
CA LEU A 558 14.58 0.09 -15.66
C LEU A 558 15.80 -0.33 -14.82
N PHE A 559 15.74 -0.18 -13.50
CA PHE A 559 16.83 -0.57 -12.60
C PHE A 559 17.04 -2.08 -12.59
N SER A 560 15.98 -2.89 -12.66
CA SER A 560 16.11 -4.35 -12.80
C SER A 560 16.81 -4.73 -14.10
N PHE A 561 16.51 -4.02 -15.20
CA PHE A 561 17.21 -4.19 -16.47
C PHE A 561 18.68 -3.81 -16.38
N ILE A 562 19.02 -2.70 -15.71
CA ILE A 562 20.41 -2.29 -15.46
C ILE A 562 21.17 -3.37 -14.67
N VAL A 563 20.56 -3.94 -13.62
CA VAL A 563 21.15 -5.05 -12.84
C VAL A 563 21.45 -6.24 -13.76
N LEU A 564 20.52 -6.59 -14.64
CA LEU A 564 20.67 -7.67 -15.61
C LEU A 564 21.83 -7.40 -16.58
N VAL A 565 21.93 -6.18 -17.12
CA VAL A 565 23.00 -5.76 -18.04
C VAL A 565 24.36 -5.78 -17.35
N VAL A 566 24.48 -5.20 -16.16
CA VAL A 566 25.72 -5.20 -15.36
C VAL A 566 26.18 -6.63 -15.08
N ARG A 567 25.24 -7.52 -14.73
CA ARG A 567 25.52 -8.94 -14.53
C ARG A 567 25.95 -9.63 -15.83
N ALA A 568 25.32 -9.31 -16.95
CA ALA A 568 25.70 -9.81 -18.27
C ALA A 568 27.15 -9.43 -18.58
N ILE A 569 27.48 -8.14 -18.46
CA ILE A 569 28.82 -7.60 -18.71
C ILE A 569 29.83 -8.27 -17.77
N ALA A 570 29.56 -8.31 -16.46
CA ALA A 570 30.47 -8.93 -15.49
C ALA A 570 30.74 -10.41 -15.82
N THR A 571 29.69 -11.17 -16.18
CA THR A 571 29.80 -12.58 -16.52
C THR A 571 30.56 -12.78 -17.84
N VAL A 572 30.26 -11.98 -18.85
CA VAL A 572 30.92 -11.99 -20.16
C VAL A 572 32.39 -11.61 -20.01
N SER A 573 32.71 -10.52 -19.32
CA SER A 573 34.09 -10.08 -19.06
C SER A 573 34.88 -11.12 -18.28
N TRP A 574 34.30 -11.75 -17.27
CA TRP A 574 34.96 -12.81 -16.50
C TRP A 574 35.25 -14.04 -17.34
N LYS A 575 34.28 -14.48 -18.17
CA LYS A 575 34.46 -15.62 -19.10
C LYS A 575 35.43 -15.30 -20.22
N TYR A 576 35.44 -14.06 -20.71
CA TYR A 576 36.36 -13.57 -21.73
C TYR A 576 37.80 -13.57 -21.22
N ARG A 577 38.05 -13.04 -20.01
CA ARG A 577 39.38 -13.08 -19.37
C ARG A 577 39.91 -14.50 -19.17
N LYS A 578 39.03 -15.49 -19.09
CA LYS A 578 39.39 -16.92 -19.00
C LYS A 578 39.58 -17.61 -20.36
N GLY A 579 39.40 -16.89 -21.48
CA GLY A 579 39.46 -17.46 -22.83
C GLY A 579 38.35 -18.47 -23.13
N LYS A 580 37.25 -18.48 -22.35
CA LYS A 580 36.19 -19.50 -22.46
C LYS A 580 34.91 -19.01 -23.13
N LEU A 581 34.73 -17.70 -23.26
CA LEU A 581 33.45 -17.12 -23.68
C LEU A 581 32.98 -17.63 -25.05
N LEU A 582 33.80 -17.48 -26.09
CA LEU A 582 33.42 -17.86 -27.47
C LEU A 582 33.08 -19.35 -27.53
N ASN A 583 33.94 -20.20 -26.95
CA ASN A 583 33.71 -21.64 -26.90
C ASN A 583 32.44 -22.00 -26.12
N GLU A 584 32.15 -21.36 -24.99
CA GLU A 584 30.93 -21.64 -24.21
C GLU A 584 29.67 -21.19 -24.94
N VAL A 585 29.68 -20.02 -25.59
CA VAL A 585 28.55 -19.50 -26.35
C VAL A 585 28.30 -20.37 -27.57
N GLU A 586 29.33 -20.68 -28.36
CA GLU A 586 29.23 -21.56 -29.52
C GLU A 586 28.77 -22.97 -29.14
N ASN A 587 29.37 -23.55 -28.08
CA ASN A 587 28.94 -24.84 -27.57
C ASN A 587 27.49 -24.79 -27.08
N PHE A 588 27.06 -23.70 -26.44
CA PHE A 588 25.67 -23.54 -26.03
C PHE A 588 24.74 -23.51 -27.25
N TRP A 589 25.04 -22.70 -28.27
CA TRP A 589 24.23 -22.61 -29.49
C TRP A 589 24.10 -23.92 -30.23
N ARG A 590 25.20 -24.69 -30.32
CA ARG A 590 25.23 -26.00 -30.96
C ARG A 590 24.53 -27.08 -30.14
N SER A 591 24.64 -27.02 -28.80
CA SER A 591 24.13 -28.06 -27.90
C SER A 591 22.76 -27.76 -27.28
N TYR A 592 22.23 -26.54 -27.46
CA TYR A 592 20.94 -26.18 -26.89
C TYR A 592 19.82 -26.92 -27.63
N HIS A 593 19.29 -27.90 -26.93
CA HIS A 593 18.03 -28.56 -27.22
C HIS A 593 17.19 -28.54 -25.95
N ARG A 594 15.86 -28.46 -26.11
CA ARG A 594 14.94 -28.69 -25.00
C ARG A 594 15.28 -30.04 -24.38
N ASN A 595 15.48 -30.05 -23.06
CA ASN A 595 15.67 -31.30 -22.34
C ASN A 595 14.41 -32.15 -22.46
N SER A 596 14.52 -33.45 -22.25
CA SER A 596 13.39 -34.36 -22.29
C SER A 596 12.20 -33.90 -21.44
N VAL A 597 12.46 -33.32 -20.27
CA VAL A 597 11.44 -32.75 -19.38
C VAL A 597 10.74 -31.55 -20.02
N GLU A 598 11.50 -30.68 -20.69
CA GLU A 598 10.97 -29.49 -21.38
C GLU A 598 10.18 -29.87 -22.64
N VAL A 599 10.64 -30.89 -23.38
CA VAL A 599 9.92 -31.48 -24.52
C VAL A 599 8.62 -32.13 -24.04
N PHE A 600 8.72 -32.93 -22.98
CA PHE A 600 7.60 -33.66 -22.41
C PHE A 600 6.50 -32.73 -21.89
N MET A 601 6.87 -31.63 -21.22
CA MET A 601 5.91 -30.64 -20.73
C MET A 601 5.55 -29.57 -21.78
N ASN A 602 6.13 -29.65 -22.99
CA ASN A 602 6.05 -28.62 -24.02
C ASN A 602 6.28 -27.19 -23.48
N ASN A 603 7.27 -27.05 -22.60
CA ASN A 603 7.51 -25.82 -21.88
C ASN A 603 9.03 -25.60 -21.70
N PRO A 604 9.60 -24.51 -22.22
CA PRO A 604 11.03 -24.24 -22.15
C PRO A 604 11.43 -23.73 -20.77
N LEU A 605 11.47 -24.65 -19.80
CA LEU A 605 11.67 -24.37 -18.38
C LEU A 605 12.87 -23.46 -18.11
N ARG A 606 14.03 -23.75 -18.72
CA ARG A 606 15.25 -22.96 -18.57
C ARG A 606 15.09 -21.56 -19.14
N ALA A 607 14.55 -21.44 -20.36
CA ALA A 607 14.33 -20.15 -21.00
C ALA A 607 13.38 -19.26 -20.18
N ASN A 608 12.39 -19.86 -19.51
CA ASN A 608 11.42 -19.16 -18.66
C ASN A 608 11.96 -18.76 -17.27
N ALA A 609 13.14 -19.24 -16.85
CA ALA A 609 13.66 -19.07 -15.49
C ALA A 609 14.57 -17.84 -15.31
N LEU A 610 14.12 -16.67 -15.79
CA LEU A 610 14.86 -15.41 -15.60
C LEU A 610 14.90 -14.98 -14.14
N ILE A 611 13.75 -15.00 -13.47
CA ILE A 611 13.63 -14.62 -12.07
C ILE A 611 13.81 -15.88 -11.22
N ARG A 612 14.90 -15.97 -10.45
CA ARG A 612 15.20 -17.14 -9.62
C ARG A 612 16.10 -16.79 -8.44
N SER A 613 16.08 -17.64 -7.41
CA SER A 613 16.89 -17.46 -6.20
C SER A 613 18.33 -18.00 -6.33
N GLN A 614 18.61 -18.85 -7.31
CA GLN A 614 19.91 -19.51 -7.48
C GLN A 614 20.45 -19.36 -8.90
N ALA A 615 21.77 -19.16 -9.02
CA ALA A 615 22.41 -19.01 -10.32
C ALA A 615 22.37 -20.28 -11.19
N MET A 616 22.40 -21.48 -10.60
CA MET A 616 22.57 -22.73 -11.34
C MET A 616 21.22 -23.35 -11.73
N MET A 617 20.88 -23.44 -13.02
CA MET A 617 19.63 -24.06 -13.49
C MET A 617 19.71 -25.57 -13.67
N SER A 618 20.86 -26.06 -14.14
CA SER A 618 21.06 -27.47 -14.47
C SER A 618 22.43 -27.96 -14.02
N TYR A 619 22.55 -29.25 -13.75
CA TYR A 619 23.84 -29.92 -13.56
C TYR A 619 24.00 -31.03 -14.58
N LYS A 620 25.21 -31.17 -15.13
CA LYS A 620 25.57 -32.27 -16.03
C LYS A 620 26.24 -33.37 -15.21
N PHE A 621 25.78 -34.60 -15.37
CA PHE A 621 26.44 -35.78 -14.81
C PHE A 621 26.61 -36.81 -15.94
N GLY A 622 27.83 -36.91 -16.46
CA GLY A 622 28.10 -37.61 -17.72
C GLY A 622 27.38 -36.93 -18.89
N THR A 623 26.61 -37.71 -19.65
CA THR A 623 25.78 -37.23 -20.77
C THR A 623 24.41 -36.70 -20.33
N LEU A 624 24.02 -36.92 -19.07
CA LEU A 624 22.71 -36.56 -18.55
C LEU A 624 22.70 -35.12 -18.04
N VAL A 625 21.68 -34.36 -18.46
CA VAL A 625 21.41 -33.00 -17.99
C VAL A 625 20.24 -33.05 -17.01
N PHE A 626 20.50 -32.70 -15.76
CA PHE A 626 19.48 -32.66 -14.72
C PHE A 626 19.06 -31.21 -14.49
N ILE A 627 17.77 -30.94 -14.65
CA ILE A 627 17.18 -29.66 -14.29
C ILE A 627 17.01 -29.64 -12.77
N ARG A 628 17.43 -28.55 -12.13
CA ARG A 628 17.25 -28.42 -10.69
C ARG A 628 15.77 -28.32 -10.33
N PRO A 629 15.35 -28.90 -9.18
CA PRO A 629 13.96 -28.93 -8.80
C PRO A 629 13.22 -27.61 -8.87
N PHE A 630 13.86 -26.55 -8.39
CA PHE A 630 13.27 -25.23 -8.40
C PHE A 630 12.82 -24.76 -9.77
N VAL A 631 13.53 -25.08 -10.85
CA VAL A 631 13.20 -24.57 -12.18
C VAL A 631 11.83 -25.09 -12.65
N TYR A 632 11.47 -26.34 -12.29
CA TYR A 632 10.18 -26.91 -12.63
C TYR A 632 9.11 -26.70 -11.55
N LEU A 633 9.49 -26.65 -10.27
CA LEU A 633 8.57 -26.31 -9.16
C LEU A 633 8.07 -24.87 -9.30
N GLU A 634 8.95 -23.96 -9.68
CA GLU A 634 8.62 -22.58 -10.03
C GLU A 634 7.68 -22.46 -11.23
N GLN A 635 7.44 -23.54 -11.97
CA GLN A 635 6.45 -23.58 -13.05
C GLN A 635 5.22 -24.41 -12.69
N ASN A 636 5.01 -24.61 -11.40
CA ASN A 636 3.89 -25.34 -10.82
C ASN A 636 3.88 -26.84 -11.18
N TYR A 637 5.04 -27.42 -11.53
CA TYR A 637 5.20 -28.85 -11.74
C TYR A 637 5.82 -29.52 -10.52
N SER A 638 5.21 -30.58 -10.03
CA SER A 638 5.75 -31.43 -8.96
C SER A 638 6.02 -32.83 -9.49
N ILE A 639 7.07 -33.48 -8.97
CA ILE A 639 7.37 -34.88 -9.28
C ILE A 639 7.00 -35.70 -8.04
N THR A 640 5.88 -36.43 -8.10
CA THR A 640 5.43 -37.27 -6.99
C THR A 640 5.42 -38.72 -7.47
N ARG A 641 6.19 -39.60 -6.81
CA ARG A 641 6.32 -41.03 -7.16
C ARG A 641 6.70 -41.27 -8.63
N GLY A 642 7.58 -40.43 -9.18
CA GLY A 642 8.00 -40.54 -10.58
C GLY A 642 6.90 -40.23 -11.59
N LYS A 643 5.85 -39.50 -11.20
CA LYS A 643 4.88 -38.88 -12.12
C LYS A 643 5.03 -37.36 -12.02
N PHE A 644 5.08 -36.69 -13.17
CA PHE A 644 4.91 -35.24 -13.23
C PHE A 644 3.43 -34.94 -13.03
N ARG A 645 3.14 -34.11 -12.04
CA ARG A 645 1.80 -33.58 -11.79
C ARG A 645 1.91 -32.06 -11.76
N MET A 646 1.11 -31.40 -12.58
CA MET A 646 0.83 -29.98 -12.37
C MET A 646 0.14 -29.88 -11.00
N ARG A 647 0.67 -29.06 -10.09
CA ARG A 647 0.01 -28.84 -8.81
C ARG A 647 -1.32 -28.13 -9.11
N PRO A 648 -2.45 -28.60 -8.57
CA PRO A 648 -3.70 -27.86 -8.69
C PRO A 648 -3.51 -26.46 -8.08
N ASP A 649 -4.12 -25.45 -8.70
CA ASP A 649 -3.93 -24.06 -8.29
C ASP A 649 -4.38 -23.82 -6.83
N ILE A 650 -5.33 -24.62 -6.34
CA ILE A 650 -5.93 -24.51 -5.01
C ILE A 650 -5.79 -25.85 -4.27
N PRO A 651 -4.87 -25.97 -3.28
CA PRO A 651 -4.59 -27.25 -2.63
C PRO A 651 -5.76 -27.79 -1.78
N PHE A 652 -6.70 -26.95 -1.35
CA PHE A 652 -7.79 -27.32 -0.44
C PHE A 652 -9.10 -27.75 -1.11
N LEU A 653 -9.22 -27.63 -2.44
CA LEU A 653 -10.39 -28.15 -3.16
C LEU A 653 -10.28 -29.67 -3.44
N HIS A 654 -9.13 -30.27 -3.16
CA HIS A 654 -8.96 -31.72 -3.23
C HIS A 654 -8.89 -32.30 -1.82
N ASN A 655 -10.03 -32.79 -1.34
CA ASN A 655 -10.06 -33.70 -0.20
C ASN A 655 -9.23 -34.94 -0.56
N GLU A 656 -8.11 -35.14 0.14
CA GLU A 656 -7.33 -36.40 0.08
C GLU A 656 -8.15 -37.60 0.58
N ASP A 657 -9.28 -37.36 1.26
CA ASP A 657 -10.22 -38.39 1.70
C ASP A 657 -11.16 -38.92 0.60
N ALA A 658 -11.03 -38.44 -0.64
CA ALA A 658 -11.64 -39.11 -1.80
C ALA A 658 -10.82 -40.36 -2.20
N THR A 659 -10.57 -41.26 -1.26
CA THR A 659 -10.01 -42.60 -1.52
C THR A 659 -11.02 -43.56 -2.16
N ASN A 660 -12.25 -43.11 -2.46
CA ASN A 660 -13.28 -43.92 -3.08
C ASN A 660 -13.62 -43.43 -4.50
N GLY A 661 -12.86 -43.91 -5.48
CA GLY A 661 -13.42 -44.40 -6.75
C GLY A 661 -13.78 -43.42 -7.87
N ALA A 662 -13.55 -42.11 -7.76
CA ALA A 662 -13.71 -41.20 -8.89
C ALA A 662 -12.38 -40.53 -9.25
N ASP A 663 -11.72 -41.05 -10.29
CA ASP A 663 -10.61 -40.38 -10.98
C ASP A 663 -11.13 -39.02 -11.49
N VAL A 664 -10.96 -37.96 -10.70
CA VAL A 664 -11.01 -36.60 -11.22
C VAL A 664 -9.78 -36.45 -12.11
N ASP A 665 -10.00 -36.23 -13.41
CA ASP A 665 -9.02 -36.08 -14.51
C ASP A 665 -7.94 -35.02 -14.24
N THR A 666 -7.08 -35.25 -13.25
CA THR A 666 -5.75 -34.66 -13.22
C THR A 666 -4.91 -35.50 -14.15
N GLN A 667 -4.58 -34.96 -15.33
CA GLN A 667 -3.70 -35.60 -16.32
C GLN A 667 -2.40 -36.04 -15.65
N SER A 668 -2.36 -37.29 -15.18
CA SER A 668 -1.23 -37.86 -14.49
C SER A 668 -0.45 -38.67 -15.51
N TYR A 669 0.63 -38.08 -16.00
CA TYR A 669 1.43 -38.74 -17.02
C TYR A 669 2.29 -39.82 -16.36
N ASN A 670 2.04 -41.06 -16.75
CA ASN A 670 2.82 -42.19 -16.28
C ASN A 670 4.14 -42.27 -17.06
N LEU A 671 5.24 -41.87 -16.42
CA LEU A 671 6.57 -41.92 -17.03
C LEU A 671 6.99 -43.33 -17.46
N LYS A 672 6.35 -44.41 -16.99
CA LYS A 672 6.64 -45.78 -17.46
C LYS A 672 6.12 -46.07 -18.87
N GLY A 673 5.10 -45.36 -19.37
CA GLY A 673 4.47 -45.64 -20.67
C GLY A 673 5.16 -44.96 -21.86
N VAL A 674 5.84 -43.83 -21.64
CA VAL A 674 6.50 -43.05 -22.71
C VAL A 674 7.81 -43.71 -23.21
N PHE A 675 8.33 -44.72 -22.50
CA PHE A 675 9.58 -45.41 -22.84
C PHE A 675 9.40 -46.81 -23.43
N ARG A 676 8.17 -47.23 -23.72
CA ARG A 676 7.91 -48.49 -24.42
C ARG A 676 7.43 -48.17 -25.83
N ASP A 677 8.39 -47.95 -26.72
CA ASP A 677 8.13 -47.85 -28.15
C ASP A 677 7.64 -49.22 -28.66
N GLU A 678 6.33 -49.36 -28.79
CA GLU A 678 5.64 -50.60 -29.16
C GLU A 678 5.81 -50.95 -30.66
N ASN A 679 6.75 -50.33 -31.37
CA ASN A 679 7.06 -50.62 -32.78
C ASN A 679 8.55 -50.80 -33.10
N THR A 680 9.34 -51.30 -32.14
CA THR A 680 10.78 -51.57 -32.32
C THR A 680 11.13 -52.92 -32.98
N ASN A 681 10.36 -53.33 -34.01
CA ASN A 681 10.76 -54.45 -34.88
C ASN A 681 11.03 -54.08 -36.35
N LYS A 682 10.95 -52.81 -36.76
CA LYS A 682 11.24 -52.42 -38.16
C LYS A 682 12.26 -51.30 -38.41
N ARG A 683 12.97 -50.79 -37.40
CA ARG A 683 13.94 -49.67 -37.59
C ARG A 683 15.34 -49.88 -37.01
N LYS A 684 15.83 -51.12 -36.95
CA LYS A 684 17.19 -51.44 -36.45
C LYS A 684 18.36 -51.16 -37.43
N LYS A 685 18.21 -50.31 -38.45
CA LYS A 685 19.31 -50.08 -39.41
C LYS A 685 19.61 -48.63 -39.84
N ALA A 686 19.07 -47.60 -39.18
CA ALA A 686 19.36 -46.21 -39.59
C ALA A 686 19.65 -45.18 -38.48
N MET A 687 19.66 -45.54 -37.19
CA MET A 687 20.09 -44.61 -36.13
C MET A 687 20.88 -45.34 -35.04
N ALA A 688 22.15 -45.60 -35.30
CA ALA A 688 23.13 -45.87 -34.27
C ALA A 688 23.76 -44.53 -33.87
N GLY A 689 23.17 -43.87 -32.88
CA GLY A 689 23.68 -42.59 -32.37
C GLY A 689 22.70 -41.94 -31.40
N HIS A 690 22.93 -42.15 -30.10
CA HIS A 690 22.27 -41.52 -28.96
C HIS A 690 20.87 -42.01 -28.56
N ASP A 691 20.83 -43.20 -27.94
CA ASP A 691 19.79 -43.53 -26.96
C ASP A 691 19.99 -42.70 -25.69
N VAL A 692 19.17 -41.66 -25.50
CA VAL A 692 19.12 -40.90 -24.26
C VAL A 692 18.10 -41.56 -23.33
N GLN A 693 18.56 -42.48 -22.47
CA GLN A 693 17.74 -43.00 -21.37
C GLN A 693 17.43 -41.87 -20.38
N ILE A 694 16.18 -41.45 -20.32
CA ILE A 694 15.69 -40.49 -19.33
C ILE A 694 15.25 -41.29 -18.12
N ARG A 695 16.20 -41.55 -17.20
CA ARG A 695 15.85 -42.02 -15.86
C ARG A 695 15.61 -40.81 -14.97
N PHE A 696 14.37 -40.62 -14.53
CA PHE A 696 14.08 -39.81 -13.36
C PHE A 696 14.56 -40.56 -12.14
N ILE A 697 15.85 -40.38 -11.84
CA ILE A 697 16.46 -40.91 -10.65
C ILE A 697 16.03 -39.97 -9.53
N GLN A 698 15.05 -40.42 -8.72
CA GLN A 698 14.88 -39.96 -7.36
C GLN A 698 16.29 -39.99 -6.76
N THR A 699 16.89 -38.83 -6.46
CA THR A 699 18.36 -38.69 -6.41
C THR A 699 19.03 -39.54 -5.32
N SER A 700 18.24 -40.25 -4.50
CA SER A 700 18.65 -41.39 -3.69
C SER A 700 19.36 -42.50 -4.50
N MET A 701 18.89 -42.83 -5.70
CA MET A 701 19.42 -43.93 -6.53
C MET A 701 20.73 -43.58 -7.28
N LEU A 702 21.20 -42.32 -7.26
CA LEU A 702 22.40 -41.91 -8.01
C LEU A 702 23.70 -42.22 -7.23
N TYR A 703 23.61 -42.50 -5.93
CA TYR A 703 24.79 -42.83 -5.12
C TYR A 703 25.03 -44.33 -4.94
N GLU A 704 24.01 -45.16 -5.15
CA GLU A 704 24.12 -46.64 -5.05
C GLU A 704 24.93 -47.25 -6.20
N LYS A 705 25.18 -46.50 -7.29
CA LYS A 705 26.01 -46.93 -8.43
C LYS A 705 27.40 -46.28 -8.51
N VAL A 706 27.76 -45.43 -7.54
CA VAL A 706 29.07 -44.73 -7.47
C VAL A 706 29.90 -45.16 -6.25
N THR A 707 29.36 -46.05 -5.41
CA THR A 707 30.11 -46.93 -4.50
C THR A 707 30.07 -48.33 -5.05
#